data_AF-A0A6P8L704-F1
#
_entry.id   AF-A0A6P8L704-F1
#
_cell.length_a   1.000
_cell.length_b   1.000
_cell.length_c   1.000
_cell.angle_alpha   90.00
_cell.angle_beta   90.00
_cell.angle_gamma   90.00
#
_symmetry.space_group_name_H-M   'P 1'
#
loop_
_entity.id
_entity.type
_entity.pdbx_description
1 polymer ?
#
loop_
_entity_poly.entity_id
_entity_poly.type
_entity_poly.pdbx_seq_one_letter_code
_entity_poly.pdbx_strand_id
1 'polypeptide(L)'
;MGGHHKKNLRAEKAKVKLKGAKLPKGLNVTKTDFKVRKIEIREQLKESSYSETGQRHFNLKETLSRLKHHSVKFRTDAQRNVRDSLKSGNADHLIGHLNELFQGIAAGALDMEGSARKESFKTLDVLLEALQPQAVAPFFHVIATYLRCAMTHVLPAIQEDSLLMLDVLLLRVPPAFLAERSASTIIGNFIDMISRARHDNERSNRTLTLNLSQGKQTTVKWRTKVLIRLQQILSTLVTSKTAKPAAARVVHFEEMRPQYYNVLCPVRQDNRNLHAILNESKLTAEGTQLHTYVEQLLPLLQDNWMEVRPQQQQPLLNQDAAASLHVVIGLMSLLWNLIEQHEAEHSTTDLSDWLRKNYAQKFLLNFLDKDGSRFPYQQIPLATKKSSKEKGAVDGGELCVPQNLGIVQLACKFFPTPLERQTQMFAHLIAYMHETLKRLNSLSPEQQLSLVASLRALLFENATSLMKIVEEPLTSLLSASIEAYVSQRFTTREGVATRVLNLLCEIVERSDLYTRFGGEQRFTPFLSYLPQLLLKPTVGESTLRAMATLCRQLNGVFMTALVRSAPEIVSHLHKLQITGDIEGQEKFENHKRVLNLFYYARELDKEGKLERSVKQLEEQVESKGIADYLKAVLGYDL
;
A
#
# COMPACT_ATOMS: atom_id res chain seq x y z
N MET A 1 24.53 -107.58 20.83
CA MET A 1 23.72 -106.36 20.70
C MET A 1 23.08 -106.01 22.05
N GLY A 2 23.70 -105.16 22.88
CA GLY A 2 23.16 -104.84 24.22
C GLY A 2 23.87 -103.74 25.02
N GLY A 3 24.96 -103.15 24.51
CA GLY A 3 25.75 -102.13 25.23
C GLY A 3 25.11 -100.73 25.28
N HIS A 4 24.32 -100.37 24.26
CA HIS A 4 23.76 -99.01 24.14
C HIS A 4 22.61 -98.76 25.12
N HIS A 5 21.75 -99.75 25.33
CA HIS A 5 20.60 -99.66 26.25
C HIS A 5 21.06 -99.53 27.72
N LYS A 6 22.09 -100.29 28.11
CA LYS A 6 22.68 -100.21 29.47
C LYS A 6 23.37 -98.87 29.75
N LYS A 7 23.87 -98.18 28.71
CA LYS A 7 24.50 -96.87 28.81
C LYS A 7 23.46 -95.75 28.97
N ASN A 8 22.33 -95.83 28.27
CA ASN A 8 21.22 -94.89 28.41
C ASN A 8 20.56 -94.99 29.80
N LEU A 9 20.33 -96.21 30.32
CA LEU A 9 19.79 -96.41 31.68
C LEU A 9 20.71 -95.84 32.79
N ARG A 10 22.03 -95.83 32.58
CA ARG A 10 23.00 -95.21 33.51
C ARG A 10 23.01 -93.69 33.41
N ALA A 11 22.78 -93.13 32.23
CA ALA A 11 22.71 -91.68 32.01
C ALA A 11 21.40 -91.08 32.55
N GLU A 12 20.27 -91.80 32.42
CA GLU A 12 18.96 -91.38 32.95
C GLU A 12 18.92 -91.28 34.48
N LYS A 13 19.78 -92.03 35.19
CA LYS A 13 19.89 -92.01 36.66
C LYS A 13 21.09 -91.20 37.17
N ALA A 14 21.74 -90.42 36.30
CA ALA A 14 22.92 -89.64 36.68
C ALA A 14 22.54 -88.50 37.64
N LYS A 15 23.02 -88.58 38.88
CA LYS A 15 22.91 -87.49 39.86
C LYS A 15 23.96 -86.43 39.58
N VAL A 16 23.55 -85.18 39.41
CA VAL A 16 24.47 -84.03 39.27
C VAL A 16 25.25 -83.88 40.58
N LYS A 17 26.58 -83.86 40.51
CA LYS A 17 27.45 -83.69 41.69
C LYS A 17 27.18 -82.33 42.36
N LEU A 18 27.11 -82.31 43.70
CA LEU A 18 26.93 -81.10 44.50
C LEU A 18 28.04 -80.08 44.21
N LYS A 19 27.67 -78.95 43.61
CA LYS A 19 28.51 -77.76 43.49
C LYS A 19 27.79 -76.60 44.19
N GLY A 20 28.21 -76.29 45.42
CA GLY A 20 27.75 -75.11 46.17
C GLY A 20 26.59 -75.32 47.14
N ALA A 21 26.37 -74.31 47.99
CA ALA A 21 25.63 -74.36 49.26
C ALA A 21 24.09 -74.49 49.19
N LYS A 22 23.49 -74.68 48.01
CA LYS A 22 22.04 -74.92 47.88
C LYS A 22 21.78 -76.27 47.23
N LEU A 23 21.08 -77.16 47.95
CA LEU A 23 20.70 -78.46 47.42
C LEU A 23 19.82 -78.28 46.16
N PRO A 24 20.09 -79.02 45.07
CA PRO A 24 19.21 -79.02 43.92
C PRO A 24 17.81 -79.48 44.31
N LYS A 25 16.76 -78.81 43.80
CA LYS A 25 15.37 -79.27 43.96
C LYS A 25 15.24 -80.70 43.41
N GLY A 26 14.40 -81.52 44.04
CA GLY A 26 14.20 -82.92 43.64
C GLY A 26 13.83 -83.05 42.16
N LEU A 27 14.23 -84.16 41.53
CA LEU A 27 14.00 -84.43 40.10
C LEU A 27 12.51 -84.41 39.70
N ASN A 28 11.61 -84.53 40.67
CA ASN A 28 10.16 -84.59 40.47
C ASN A 28 9.49 -83.22 40.69
N VAL A 29 10.26 -82.14 40.84
CA VAL A 29 9.71 -80.80 41.09
C VAL A 29 9.33 -80.13 39.79
N THR A 30 8.03 -80.05 39.53
CA THR A 30 7.45 -79.24 38.46
C THR A 30 7.70 -77.77 38.73
N LYS A 31 8.41 -77.07 37.83
CA LYS A 31 8.59 -75.62 37.92
C LYS A 31 7.32 -74.92 37.44
N THR A 32 6.58 -74.30 38.36
CA THR A 32 5.36 -73.53 38.09
C THR A 32 5.64 -72.06 37.74
N ASP A 33 6.90 -71.67 37.59
CA ASP A 33 7.30 -70.30 37.26
C ASP A 33 7.20 -70.08 35.73
N PHE A 34 6.06 -69.59 35.26
CA PHE A 34 5.89 -69.11 33.89
C PHE A 34 5.62 -67.60 33.88
N LYS A 35 6.28 -66.89 32.96
CA LYS A 35 6.07 -65.45 32.77
C LYS A 35 5.16 -65.23 31.57
N VAL A 36 3.93 -64.80 31.82
CA VAL A 36 3.01 -64.33 30.77
C VAL A 36 3.24 -62.84 30.55
N ARG A 37 3.53 -62.44 29.30
CA ARG A 37 3.56 -61.02 28.91
C ARG A 37 2.36 -60.73 28.02
N LYS A 38 1.67 -59.64 28.30
CA LYS A 38 0.55 -59.16 27.49
C LYS A 38 1.08 -58.72 26.12
N ILE A 39 0.46 -59.20 25.05
CA ILE A 39 0.71 -58.70 23.69
C ILE A 39 -0.12 -57.42 23.54
N GLU A 40 0.54 -56.29 23.39
CA GLU A 40 -0.11 -55.01 23.10
C GLU A 40 -0.15 -54.81 21.59
N ILE A 41 -1.34 -55.00 21.00
CA ILE A 41 -1.56 -54.79 19.57
C ILE A 41 -1.77 -53.30 19.35
N ARG A 42 -1.04 -52.70 18.40
CA ARG A 42 -1.29 -51.30 18.01
C ARG A 42 -2.72 -51.17 17.50
N GLU A 43 -3.50 -50.24 18.05
CA GLU A 43 -4.85 -49.93 17.56
C GLU A 43 -4.77 -49.52 16.08
N GLN A 44 -5.27 -50.35 15.17
CA GLN A 44 -5.11 -50.14 13.73
C GLN A 44 -6.28 -49.41 13.08
N LEU A 45 -7.49 -49.43 13.64
CA LEU A 45 -8.68 -48.82 13.04
C LEU A 45 -9.67 -48.38 14.13
N LYS A 46 -9.92 -47.06 14.25
CA LYS A 46 -11.11 -46.53 14.95
C LYS A 46 -12.29 -46.51 13.98
N GLU A 47 -13.52 -46.69 14.50
CA GLU A 47 -14.74 -46.53 13.72
C GLU A 47 -14.77 -45.17 13.04
N SER A 48 -14.99 -45.17 11.73
CA SER A 48 -15.00 -43.97 10.91
C SER A 48 -16.37 -43.32 11.06
N SER A 49 -16.45 -42.12 11.62
CA SER A 49 -17.66 -41.31 11.52
C SER A 49 -17.83 -40.85 10.07
N TYR A 50 -18.99 -41.08 9.47
CA TYR A 50 -19.33 -40.62 8.11
C TYR A 50 -20.34 -39.48 8.19
N SER A 51 -20.22 -38.49 7.32
CA SER A 51 -21.22 -37.42 7.15
C SER A 51 -22.47 -37.98 6.49
N GLU A 52 -23.60 -37.26 6.59
CA GLU A 52 -24.86 -37.59 5.92
C GLU A 52 -24.71 -37.71 4.38
N THR A 53 -23.66 -37.11 3.82
CA THR A 53 -23.29 -37.18 2.39
C THR A 53 -22.33 -38.33 2.03
N GLY A 54 -22.06 -39.26 2.97
CA GLY A 54 -21.21 -40.44 2.75
C GLY A 54 -19.70 -40.15 2.75
N GLN A 55 -19.28 -38.96 3.15
CA GLN A 55 -17.85 -38.61 3.27
C GLN A 55 -17.34 -38.92 4.67
N ARG A 56 -16.17 -39.54 4.78
CA ARG A 56 -15.56 -39.85 6.08
C ARG A 56 -15.19 -38.55 6.81
N HIS A 57 -15.76 -38.30 8.00
CA HIS A 57 -15.31 -37.25 8.90
C HIS A 57 -13.91 -37.60 9.42
N PHE A 58 -12.93 -36.78 9.06
CA PHE A 58 -11.56 -36.95 9.54
C PHE A 58 -11.39 -36.31 10.91
N ASN A 59 -10.79 -37.05 11.84
CA ASN A 59 -10.37 -36.51 13.12
C ASN A 59 -9.25 -35.47 12.90
N LEU A 60 -9.31 -34.33 13.57
CA LEU A 60 -8.32 -33.26 13.48
C LEU A 60 -6.87 -33.79 13.57
N LYS A 61 -6.60 -34.71 14.50
CA LYS A 61 -5.25 -35.31 14.66
C LYS A 61 -4.80 -36.08 13.41
N GLU A 62 -5.72 -36.77 12.75
CA GLU A 62 -5.45 -37.50 11.52
C GLU A 62 -5.22 -36.54 10.35
N THR A 63 -6.02 -35.48 10.25
CA THR A 63 -5.84 -34.40 9.26
C THR A 63 -4.47 -33.75 9.40
N LEU A 64 -4.07 -33.38 10.63
CA LEU A 64 -2.76 -32.80 10.91
C LEU A 64 -1.61 -33.74 10.54
N SER A 65 -1.71 -35.03 10.86
CA SER A 65 -0.69 -36.01 10.46
C SER A 65 -0.57 -36.16 8.93
N ARG A 66 -1.69 -36.04 8.22
CA ARG A 66 -1.74 -36.22 6.76
C ARG A 66 -1.21 -35.02 5.99
N LEU A 67 -1.21 -33.82 6.58
CA LEU A 67 -0.58 -32.63 5.98
C LEU A 67 0.91 -32.86 5.68
N LYS A 68 1.60 -33.68 6.48
CA LYS A 68 3.03 -34.01 6.33
C LYS A 68 3.29 -35.38 5.70
N HIS A 69 2.25 -36.02 5.14
CA HIS A 69 2.37 -37.36 4.56
C HIS A 69 3.21 -37.36 3.29
N HIS A 70 3.93 -38.44 2.98
CA HIS A 70 4.81 -38.53 1.80
C HIS A 70 4.03 -38.53 0.47
N SER A 71 2.80 -39.02 0.46
CA SER A 71 1.94 -39.04 -0.73
C SER A 71 1.15 -37.74 -0.89
N VAL A 72 1.26 -37.15 -2.08
CA VAL A 72 0.64 -35.87 -2.49
C VAL A 72 -0.87 -35.91 -2.31
N LYS A 73 -1.52 -37.01 -2.71
CA LYS A 73 -2.97 -37.17 -2.60
C LYS A 73 -3.46 -37.00 -1.15
N PHE A 74 -2.77 -37.62 -0.21
CA PHE A 74 -3.14 -37.50 1.21
C PHE A 74 -2.90 -36.08 1.75
N ARG A 75 -1.85 -35.38 1.29
CA ARG A 75 -1.62 -33.97 1.66
C ARG A 75 -2.71 -33.06 1.13
N THR A 76 -3.05 -33.18 -0.15
CA THR A 76 -4.09 -32.36 -0.79
C THR A 76 -5.48 -32.66 -0.24
N ASP A 77 -5.78 -33.92 0.06
CA ASP A 77 -7.05 -34.32 0.69
C ASP A 77 -7.16 -33.73 2.11
N ALA A 78 -6.08 -33.77 2.89
CA ALA A 78 -6.04 -33.16 4.22
C ALA A 78 -6.24 -31.63 4.16
N GLN A 79 -5.59 -30.95 3.21
CA GLN A 79 -5.78 -29.53 2.96
C GLN A 79 -7.23 -29.18 2.57
N ARG A 80 -7.87 -30.00 1.72
CA ARG A 80 -9.29 -29.84 1.38
C ARG A 80 -10.19 -29.99 2.60
N ASN A 81 -9.95 -31.01 3.44
CA ASN A 81 -10.72 -31.23 4.66
C ASN A 81 -10.63 -30.04 5.64
N VAL A 82 -9.47 -29.40 5.76
CA VAL A 82 -9.31 -28.17 6.57
C VAL A 82 -10.22 -27.07 6.03
N ARG A 83 -10.24 -26.83 4.71
CA ARG A 83 -11.11 -25.81 4.11
C ARG A 83 -12.59 -26.12 4.29
N ASP A 84 -12.99 -27.36 4.13
CA ASP A 84 -14.39 -27.78 4.26
C ASP A 84 -14.87 -27.65 5.72
N SER A 85 -13.98 -27.90 6.69
CA SER A 85 -14.25 -27.69 8.12
C SER A 85 -14.43 -26.20 8.46
N LEU A 86 -13.60 -25.32 7.88
CA LEU A 86 -13.74 -23.87 8.05
C LEU A 86 -15.04 -23.34 7.43
N LYS A 87 -15.39 -23.80 6.22
CA LYS A 87 -16.59 -23.36 5.51
C LYS A 87 -17.89 -23.83 6.14
N SER A 88 -17.87 -24.98 6.82
CA SER A 88 -19.04 -25.53 7.52
C SER A 88 -19.28 -24.88 8.89
N GLY A 89 -18.44 -23.92 9.32
CA GLY A 89 -18.60 -23.23 10.61
C GLY A 89 -18.09 -24.03 11.81
N ASN A 90 -17.64 -25.27 11.62
CA ASN A 90 -17.07 -26.12 12.66
C ASN A 90 -15.57 -25.81 12.87
N ALA A 91 -15.20 -24.54 13.09
CA ALA A 91 -13.80 -24.10 13.13
C ALA A 91 -13.20 -24.03 14.55
N ASP A 92 -14.01 -24.09 15.61
CA ASP A 92 -13.57 -23.83 16.98
C ASP A 92 -12.44 -24.78 17.44
N HIS A 93 -12.49 -26.04 17.00
CA HIS A 93 -11.47 -27.03 17.31
C HIS A 93 -10.13 -26.78 16.60
N LEU A 94 -10.10 -25.95 15.56
CA LEU A 94 -8.89 -25.62 14.79
C LEU A 94 -8.06 -24.53 15.48
N ILE A 95 -8.70 -23.64 16.25
CA ILE A 95 -8.04 -22.50 16.92
C ILE A 95 -6.95 -22.97 17.88
N GLY A 96 -7.16 -24.09 18.59
CA GLY A 96 -6.16 -24.68 19.48
C GLY A 96 -4.93 -25.28 18.79
N HIS A 97 -4.98 -25.47 17.47
CA HIS A 97 -3.93 -26.15 16.68
C HIS A 97 -3.36 -25.27 15.56
N LEU A 98 -3.54 -23.95 15.63
CA LEU A 98 -3.11 -23.01 14.60
C LEU A 98 -1.63 -23.13 14.23
N ASN A 99 -0.74 -23.34 15.21
CA ASN A 99 0.69 -23.51 14.93
C ASN A 99 0.97 -24.71 14.00
N GLU A 100 0.38 -25.86 14.29
CA GLU A 100 0.56 -27.07 13.49
C GLU A 100 -0.11 -26.94 12.12
N LEU A 101 -1.27 -26.28 12.05
CA LEU A 101 -1.97 -25.98 10.80
C LEU A 101 -1.14 -25.05 9.92
N PHE A 102 -0.67 -23.91 10.44
CA PHE A 102 0.16 -22.97 9.70
C PHE A 102 1.46 -23.61 9.25
N GLN A 103 2.13 -24.39 10.11
CA GLN A 103 3.34 -25.10 9.72
C GLN A 103 3.07 -26.14 8.61
N GLY A 104 2.03 -26.97 8.76
CA GLY A 104 1.69 -28.01 7.80
C GLY A 104 1.20 -27.47 6.46
N ILE A 105 0.41 -26.40 6.47
CA ILE A 105 -0.09 -25.75 5.26
C ILE A 105 1.04 -24.98 4.57
N ALA A 106 1.79 -24.13 5.29
CA ALA A 106 2.85 -23.31 4.71
C ALA A 106 4.03 -24.16 4.20
N ALA A 107 4.32 -25.32 4.80
CA ALA A 107 5.30 -26.28 4.27
C ALA A 107 4.95 -26.76 2.85
N GLY A 108 3.67 -26.76 2.49
CA GLY A 108 3.21 -27.06 1.14
C GLY A 108 3.73 -26.10 0.07
N ALA A 109 4.25 -24.91 0.44
CA ALA A 109 4.92 -24.01 -0.49
C ALA A 109 6.20 -24.61 -1.10
N LEU A 110 6.84 -25.55 -0.40
CA LEU A 110 8.08 -26.22 -0.79
C LEU A 110 7.84 -27.59 -1.45
N ASP A 111 6.59 -27.94 -1.72
CA ASP A 111 6.25 -29.23 -2.33
C ASP A 111 6.82 -29.32 -3.76
N MET A 112 7.29 -30.51 -4.14
CA MET A 112 7.81 -30.76 -5.49
C MET A 112 6.71 -30.64 -6.54
N GLU A 113 5.50 -31.06 -6.20
CA GLU A 113 4.34 -31.04 -7.10
C GLU A 113 3.64 -29.67 -7.10
N GLY A 114 3.50 -29.06 -8.28
CA GLY A 114 2.83 -27.76 -8.40
C GLY A 114 1.35 -27.77 -8.03
N SER A 115 0.67 -28.92 -8.15
CA SER A 115 -0.72 -29.09 -7.71
C SER A 115 -0.85 -28.99 -6.18
N ALA A 116 0.08 -29.59 -5.44
CA ALA A 116 0.12 -29.53 -3.98
C ALA A 116 0.41 -28.12 -3.47
N ARG A 117 1.34 -27.39 -4.12
CA ARG A 117 1.62 -25.98 -3.80
C ARG A 117 0.37 -25.11 -3.96
N LYS A 118 -0.34 -25.25 -5.08
CA LYS A 118 -1.59 -24.50 -5.33
C LYS A 118 -2.68 -24.80 -4.32
N GLU A 119 -2.84 -26.07 -3.93
CA GLU A 119 -3.82 -26.45 -2.89
C GLU A 119 -3.42 -25.90 -1.51
N SER A 120 -2.12 -25.84 -1.20
CA SER A 120 -1.61 -25.22 0.02
C SER A 120 -2.00 -23.73 0.08
N PHE A 121 -1.76 -22.96 -0.98
CA PHE A 121 -2.08 -21.53 -1.01
C PHE A 121 -3.58 -21.25 -0.92
N LYS A 122 -4.41 -22.06 -1.60
CA LYS A 122 -5.87 -21.96 -1.44
C LYS A 122 -6.34 -22.26 -0.01
N THR A 123 -5.66 -23.19 0.66
CA THR A 123 -5.98 -23.53 2.06
C THR A 123 -5.56 -22.43 3.00
N LEU A 124 -4.37 -21.84 2.77
CA LEU A 124 -3.89 -20.69 3.49
C LEU A 124 -4.83 -19.49 3.33
N ASP A 125 -5.32 -19.24 2.12
CA ASP A 125 -6.28 -18.18 1.82
C ASP A 125 -7.57 -18.29 2.64
N VAL A 126 -8.21 -19.47 2.61
CA VAL A 126 -9.43 -19.73 3.38
C VAL A 126 -9.19 -19.69 4.88
N LEU A 127 -8.03 -20.17 5.34
CA LEU A 127 -7.67 -20.14 6.76
C LEU A 127 -7.46 -18.71 7.27
N LEU A 128 -6.75 -17.88 6.51
CA LEU A 128 -6.51 -16.48 6.88
C LEU A 128 -7.79 -15.63 6.78
N GLU A 129 -8.68 -15.93 5.84
CA GLU A 129 -10.01 -15.29 5.74
C GLU A 129 -10.88 -15.56 6.98
N ALA A 130 -10.79 -16.78 7.54
CA ALA A 130 -11.58 -17.16 8.71
C ALA A 130 -11.05 -16.59 10.03
N LEU A 131 -9.80 -16.09 10.07
CA LEU A 131 -9.13 -15.68 11.30
C LEU A 131 -9.02 -14.16 11.41
N GLN A 132 -9.19 -13.65 12.64
CA GLN A 132 -8.86 -12.26 12.93
C GLN A 132 -7.34 -12.03 12.88
N PRO A 133 -6.86 -10.86 12.44
CA PRO A 133 -5.43 -10.59 12.33
C PRO A 133 -4.62 -10.83 13.61
N GLN A 134 -5.21 -10.57 14.77
CA GLN A 134 -4.61 -10.77 16.08
C GLN A 134 -4.31 -12.25 16.37
N ALA A 135 -5.11 -13.17 15.83
CA ALA A 135 -4.89 -14.62 15.96
C ALA A 135 -3.78 -15.12 15.03
N VAL A 136 -3.58 -14.48 13.88
CA VAL A 136 -2.51 -14.80 12.93
C VAL A 136 -1.16 -14.29 13.42
N ALA A 137 -1.16 -13.16 14.14
CA ALA A 137 0.05 -12.43 14.47
C ALA A 137 1.17 -13.24 15.15
N PRO A 138 0.88 -14.11 16.15
CA PRO A 138 1.92 -14.92 16.81
C PRO A 138 2.59 -15.94 15.87
N PHE A 139 1.88 -16.42 14.86
CA PHE A 139 2.33 -17.49 13.96
C PHE A 139 2.90 -16.99 12.63
N PHE A 140 2.83 -15.68 12.39
CA PHE A 140 3.22 -15.11 11.11
C PHE A 140 4.67 -15.39 10.72
N HIS A 141 5.58 -15.44 11.71
CA HIS A 141 6.98 -15.81 11.49
C HIS A 141 7.14 -17.18 10.80
N VAL A 142 6.26 -18.15 11.10
CA VAL A 142 6.25 -19.48 10.45
C VAL A 142 5.93 -19.33 8.97
N ILE A 143 4.87 -18.59 8.66
CA ILE A 143 4.41 -18.36 7.29
C ILE A 143 5.48 -17.61 6.49
N ALA A 144 6.04 -16.55 7.08
CA ALA A 144 7.10 -15.74 6.47
C ALA A 144 8.39 -16.55 6.22
N THR A 145 8.74 -17.47 7.11
CA THR A 145 9.91 -18.35 6.95
C THR A 145 9.73 -19.30 5.77
N TYR A 146 8.57 -19.97 5.65
CA TYR A 146 8.29 -20.84 4.51
C TYR A 146 8.24 -20.07 3.19
N LEU A 147 7.65 -18.87 3.19
CA LEU A 147 7.68 -17.99 2.04
C LEU A 147 9.12 -17.65 1.64
N ARG A 148 9.97 -17.25 2.59
CA ARG A 148 11.39 -16.99 2.35
C ARG A 148 12.08 -18.19 1.72
N CYS A 149 11.92 -19.38 2.30
CA CYS A 149 12.50 -20.60 1.78
C CYS A 149 12.04 -20.89 0.34
N ALA A 150 10.77 -20.61 0.02
CA ALA A 150 10.22 -20.82 -1.32
C ALA A 150 10.77 -19.79 -2.33
N MET A 151 10.88 -18.52 -1.93
CA MET A 151 11.43 -17.44 -2.76
C MET A 151 12.92 -17.65 -3.09
N THR A 152 13.69 -18.22 -2.17
CA THR A 152 15.12 -18.51 -2.36
C THR A 152 15.40 -19.97 -2.76
N HIS A 153 14.37 -20.73 -3.14
CA HIS A 153 14.49 -22.16 -3.40
C HIS A 153 15.33 -22.44 -4.66
N VAL A 154 16.10 -23.54 -4.70
CA VAL A 154 16.95 -23.87 -5.87
C VAL A 154 16.16 -24.15 -7.16
N LEU A 155 14.91 -24.63 -7.04
CA LEU A 155 14.01 -24.93 -8.16
C LEU A 155 13.21 -23.68 -8.59
N PRO A 156 13.34 -23.20 -9.85
CA PRO A 156 12.62 -22.03 -10.33
C PRO A 156 11.09 -22.15 -10.27
N ALA A 157 10.54 -23.35 -10.46
CA ALA A 157 9.08 -23.57 -10.39
C ALA A 157 8.51 -23.32 -8.98
N ILE A 158 9.30 -23.57 -7.93
CA ILE A 158 8.91 -23.28 -6.54
C ILE A 158 9.04 -21.78 -6.26
N GLN A 159 10.10 -21.14 -6.77
CA GLN A 159 10.23 -19.68 -6.70
C GLN A 159 9.06 -18.97 -7.39
N GLU A 160 8.63 -19.43 -8.57
CA GLU A 160 7.48 -18.88 -9.29
C GLU A 160 6.17 -19.01 -8.51
N ASP A 161 5.88 -20.21 -8.02
CA ASP A 161 4.67 -20.44 -7.25
C ASP A 161 4.69 -19.75 -5.87
N SER A 162 5.86 -19.43 -5.31
CA SER A 162 5.97 -18.67 -4.05
C SER A 162 5.31 -17.29 -4.12
N LEU A 163 5.24 -16.68 -5.32
CA LEU A 163 4.53 -15.42 -5.52
C LEU A 163 3.02 -15.57 -5.29
N LEU A 164 2.44 -16.75 -5.54
CA LEU A 164 1.03 -17.01 -5.27
C LEU A 164 0.77 -17.06 -3.75
N MET A 165 1.71 -17.59 -2.97
CA MET A 165 1.64 -17.54 -1.52
C MET A 165 1.66 -16.08 -1.03
N LEU A 166 2.53 -15.26 -1.62
CA LEU A 166 2.59 -13.84 -1.28
C LEU A 166 1.32 -13.10 -1.68
N ASP A 167 0.72 -13.39 -2.84
CA ASP A 167 -0.54 -12.78 -3.26
C ASP A 167 -1.66 -13.06 -2.23
N VAL A 168 -1.69 -14.26 -1.64
CA VAL A 168 -2.60 -14.61 -0.54
C VAL A 168 -2.32 -13.76 0.70
N LEU A 169 -1.04 -13.57 1.07
CA LEU A 169 -0.70 -12.73 2.22
C LEU A 169 -1.08 -11.27 2.00
N LEU A 170 -0.81 -10.72 0.83
CA LEU A 170 -1.16 -9.34 0.48
C LEU A 170 -2.68 -9.10 0.49
N LEU A 171 -3.46 -10.14 0.15
CA LEU A 171 -4.91 -10.07 0.16
C LEU A 171 -5.51 -10.21 1.57
N ARG A 172 -4.99 -11.12 2.40
CA ARG A 172 -5.64 -11.53 3.65
C ARG A 172 -5.04 -10.93 4.91
N VAL A 173 -3.78 -10.52 4.87
CA VAL A 173 -3.06 -10.00 6.03
C VAL A 173 -3.10 -8.48 6.02
N PRO A 174 -3.39 -7.80 7.16
CA PRO A 174 -3.37 -6.36 7.19
C PRO A 174 -2.05 -5.79 6.69
N PRO A 175 -2.09 -4.78 5.80
CA PRO A 175 -0.90 -4.23 5.17
C PRO A 175 0.17 -3.76 6.19
N ALA A 176 -0.25 -3.09 7.27
CA ALA A 176 0.64 -2.66 8.36
C ALA A 176 1.35 -3.85 9.05
N PHE A 177 0.69 -5.00 9.15
CA PHE A 177 1.27 -6.18 9.79
C PHE A 177 2.35 -6.83 8.92
N LEU A 178 2.18 -6.86 7.58
CA LEU A 178 3.24 -7.29 6.65
C LEU A 178 4.45 -6.34 6.69
N ALA A 179 4.15 -5.04 6.73
CA ALA A 179 5.12 -3.95 6.79
C ALA A 179 6.01 -4.02 8.05
N GLU A 180 5.40 -4.04 9.24
CA GLU A 180 6.13 -4.00 10.51
C GLU A 180 6.94 -5.27 10.79
N ARG A 181 6.45 -6.44 10.34
CA ARG A 181 7.01 -7.73 10.77
C ARG A 181 8.01 -8.34 9.82
N SER A 182 7.88 -8.08 8.51
CA SER A 182 8.65 -8.82 7.51
C SER A 182 9.13 -8.00 6.32
N ALA A 183 8.85 -6.68 6.24
CA ALA A 183 9.22 -5.88 5.07
C ALA A 183 10.71 -5.98 4.74
N SER A 184 11.60 -5.89 5.73
CA SER A 184 13.05 -5.94 5.54
C SER A 184 13.51 -7.26 4.90
N THR A 185 12.99 -8.37 5.39
CA THR A 185 13.30 -9.72 4.91
C THR A 185 12.67 -9.98 3.55
N ILE A 186 11.43 -9.54 3.36
CA ILE A 186 10.69 -9.72 2.11
C ILE A 186 11.34 -8.90 0.99
N ILE A 187 11.71 -7.64 1.24
CA ILE A 187 12.43 -6.78 0.27
C ILE A 187 13.77 -7.42 -0.11
N GLY A 188 14.53 -7.94 0.88
CA GLY A 188 15.77 -8.69 0.60
C GLY A 188 15.53 -9.90 -0.32
N ASN A 189 14.51 -10.71 -0.01
CA ASN A 189 14.16 -11.87 -0.85
C ASN A 189 13.72 -11.46 -2.26
N PHE A 190 13.00 -10.33 -2.40
CA PHE A 190 12.61 -9.80 -3.70
C PHE A 190 13.81 -9.40 -4.54
N ILE A 191 14.78 -8.72 -3.92
CA ILE A 191 16.03 -8.35 -4.55
C ILE A 191 16.79 -9.62 -5.00
N ASP A 192 16.81 -10.68 -4.17
CA ASP A 192 17.42 -11.97 -4.52
C ASP A 192 16.71 -12.68 -5.68
N MET A 193 15.38 -12.58 -5.80
CA MET A 193 14.62 -13.20 -6.90
C MET A 193 14.88 -12.56 -8.26
N ILE A 194 15.20 -11.26 -8.30
CA ILE A 194 15.43 -10.51 -9.54
C ILE A 194 16.90 -10.27 -9.84
N SER A 195 17.82 -10.59 -8.93
CA SER A 195 19.24 -10.28 -9.08
C SER A 195 20.17 -11.25 -8.37
N ARG A 196 21.38 -11.42 -8.90
CA ARG A 196 22.49 -12.17 -8.31
C ARG A 196 23.55 -11.22 -7.77
N ALA A 197 24.14 -11.56 -6.62
CA ALA A 197 25.30 -10.85 -6.12
C ALA A 197 26.51 -11.11 -7.05
N ARG A 198 27.26 -10.05 -7.41
CA ARG A 198 28.58 -10.21 -8.03
C ARG A 198 29.63 -10.35 -6.92
N HIS A 199 30.63 -11.19 -7.16
CA HIS A 199 31.73 -11.44 -6.21
C HIS A 199 32.91 -10.46 -6.35
N ASP A 200 32.81 -9.42 -7.20
CA ASP A 200 33.89 -8.44 -7.35
C ASP A 200 33.76 -7.29 -6.36
N ASN A 201 34.88 -7.00 -5.68
CA ASN A 201 35.02 -6.06 -4.58
C ASN A 201 34.65 -4.61 -4.97
N GLU A 202 33.89 -3.98 -4.05
CA GLU A 202 33.94 -2.57 -3.60
C GLU A 202 32.60 -1.82 -3.52
N ARG A 203 31.51 -2.29 -4.12
CA ARG A 203 30.14 -1.82 -3.82
C ARG A 203 29.14 -2.96 -4.02
N SER A 204 27.97 -2.93 -3.38
CA SER A 204 26.91 -3.94 -3.51
C SER A 204 26.30 -3.99 -4.92
N ASN A 205 27.11 -4.33 -5.92
CA ASN A 205 26.74 -4.35 -7.33
C ASN A 205 26.07 -5.69 -7.63
N ARG A 206 24.75 -5.70 -7.47
CA ARG A 206 23.88 -6.80 -7.90
C ARG A 206 23.66 -6.73 -9.41
N THR A 207 23.34 -7.85 -10.06
CA THR A 207 23.00 -7.88 -11.49
C THR A 207 21.77 -8.70 -11.72
N LEU A 208 20.94 -8.26 -12.65
CA LEU A 208 19.67 -8.90 -12.95
C LEU A 208 19.83 -10.38 -13.29
N THR A 209 18.96 -11.22 -12.72
CA THR A 209 18.89 -12.64 -13.03
C THR A 209 18.36 -12.86 -14.43
N LEU A 210 19.11 -13.59 -15.25
CA LEU A 210 18.64 -14.16 -16.51
C LEU A 210 17.90 -15.48 -16.23
N ASN A 211 16.65 -15.38 -15.79
CA ASN A 211 15.80 -16.56 -15.62
C ASN A 211 15.15 -16.91 -16.97
N LEU A 212 15.87 -17.67 -17.81
CA LEU A 212 15.24 -18.42 -18.91
C LEU A 212 14.55 -19.64 -18.29
N SER A 213 13.33 -19.47 -17.77
CA SER A 213 12.48 -20.63 -17.51
C SER A 213 12.30 -21.41 -18.82
N GLN A 214 12.34 -22.74 -18.76
CA GLN A 214 12.09 -23.65 -19.90
C GLN A 214 10.61 -23.61 -20.39
N GLY A 215 9.99 -22.43 -20.43
CA GLY A 215 8.57 -22.23 -20.72
C GLY A 215 8.22 -20.77 -21.07
N LYS A 216 7.00 -20.60 -21.59
CA LYS A 216 6.35 -19.48 -22.32
C LYS A 216 6.52 -18.02 -21.83
N GLN A 217 7.35 -17.69 -20.83
CA GLN A 217 7.50 -16.32 -20.30
C GLN A 217 8.91 -15.76 -20.50
N THR A 218 8.99 -14.46 -20.84
CA THR A 218 10.26 -13.73 -20.95
C THR A 218 10.82 -13.40 -19.55
N THR A 219 12.14 -13.30 -19.42
CA THR A 219 12.82 -12.87 -18.18
C THR A 219 12.30 -11.52 -17.68
N VAL A 220 11.94 -10.62 -18.61
CA VAL A 220 11.35 -9.31 -18.31
C VAL A 220 9.99 -9.51 -17.64
N LYS A 221 9.09 -10.28 -18.25
CA LYS A 221 7.74 -10.51 -17.72
C LYS A 221 7.75 -11.14 -16.33
N TRP A 222 8.69 -12.06 -16.07
CA TRP A 222 8.92 -12.60 -14.74
C TRP A 222 9.31 -11.51 -13.74
N ARG A 223 10.34 -10.70 -14.04
CA ARG A 223 10.80 -9.62 -13.14
C ARG A 223 9.71 -8.58 -12.91
N THR A 224 8.97 -8.19 -13.94
CA THR A 224 7.82 -7.27 -13.82
C THR A 224 6.78 -7.83 -12.84
N LYS A 225 6.43 -9.12 -12.92
CA LYS A 225 5.51 -9.75 -11.95
C LYS A 225 6.03 -9.66 -10.52
N VAL A 226 7.32 -9.94 -10.31
CA VAL A 226 7.95 -9.90 -8.99
C VAL A 226 7.91 -8.46 -8.44
N LEU A 227 8.32 -7.49 -9.25
CA LEU A 227 8.37 -6.07 -8.90
C LEU A 227 6.97 -5.48 -8.62
N ILE A 228 5.89 -5.96 -9.25
CA ILE A 228 4.50 -5.54 -8.95
C ILE A 228 4.13 -5.86 -7.51
N ARG A 229 4.47 -7.06 -7.00
CA ARG A 229 4.18 -7.39 -5.59
C ARG A 229 5.01 -6.55 -4.63
N LEU A 230 6.27 -6.29 -4.98
CA LEU A 230 7.10 -5.36 -4.22
C LEU A 230 6.47 -3.96 -4.18
N GLN A 231 5.95 -3.48 -5.30
CA GLN A 231 5.24 -2.20 -5.38
C GLN A 231 4.02 -2.17 -4.43
N GLN A 232 3.22 -3.25 -4.38
CA GLN A 232 2.08 -3.35 -3.46
C GLN A 232 2.50 -3.27 -1.97
N ILE A 233 3.63 -3.88 -1.61
CA ILE A 233 4.19 -3.81 -0.25
C ILE A 233 4.73 -2.41 0.06
N LEU A 234 5.44 -1.78 -0.87
CA LEU A 234 5.95 -0.42 -0.63
C LEU A 234 4.80 0.61 -0.56
N SER A 235 3.76 0.49 -1.39
CA SER A 235 2.56 1.34 -1.32
C SER A 235 1.87 1.23 0.05
N THR A 236 1.84 0.01 0.58
CA THR A 236 1.34 -0.28 1.92
C THR A 236 2.14 0.45 3.00
N LEU A 237 3.48 0.39 2.93
CA LEU A 237 4.38 1.05 3.88
C LEU A 237 4.17 2.57 3.88
N VAL A 238 4.07 3.17 2.69
CA VAL A 238 3.80 4.61 2.52
C VAL A 238 2.45 5.00 3.13
N THR A 239 1.43 4.17 2.98
CA THR A 239 0.07 4.44 3.49
C THR A 239 0.00 4.27 5.01
N SER A 240 0.66 3.27 5.58
CA SER A 240 0.66 3.03 7.04
C SER A 240 1.25 4.20 7.84
N LYS A 241 2.29 4.85 7.31
CA LYS A 241 2.92 6.01 7.96
C LYS A 241 2.08 7.30 7.89
N THR A 242 1.14 7.39 6.95
CA THR A 242 0.29 8.59 6.78
C THR A 242 -1.03 8.54 7.56
N ALA A 243 -1.36 7.40 8.17
CA ALA A 243 -2.54 7.27 9.01
C ALA A 243 -2.37 8.16 10.26
N LYS A 244 -3.14 9.26 10.31
CA LYS A 244 -3.22 10.10 11.52
C LYS A 244 -3.69 9.22 12.69
N PRO A 245 -3.02 9.24 13.85
CA PRO A 245 -3.56 8.58 15.03
C PRO A 245 -4.96 9.14 15.29
N ALA A 246 -5.91 8.26 15.62
CA ALA A 246 -7.26 8.68 15.99
C ALA A 246 -7.15 9.77 17.05
N ALA A 247 -7.67 10.96 16.75
CA ALA A 247 -7.58 12.09 17.65
C ALA A 247 -8.16 11.67 19.01
N ALA A 248 -7.39 11.86 20.08
CA ALA A 248 -7.89 11.60 21.42
C ALA A 248 -9.16 12.42 21.62
N ARG A 249 -10.29 11.76 21.90
CA ARG A 249 -11.55 12.45 22.16
C ARG A 249 -11.41 13.21 23.47
N VAL A 250 -11.22 14.52 23.39
CA VAL A 250 -11.24 15.42 24.55
C VAL A 250 -12.70 15.57 24.97
N VAL A 251 -13.08 14.96 26.09
CA VAL A 251 -14.42 15.12 26.66
C VAL A 251 -14.36 16.21 27.71
N HIS A 252 -15.16 17.27 27.54
CA HIS A 252 -15.34 18.31 28.54
C HIS A 252 -16.30 17.80 29.63
N PHE A 253 -15.92 17.96 30.90
CA PHE A 253 -16.74 17.57 32.03
C PHE A 253 -17.77 18.66 32.34
N GLU A 254 -19.07 18.30 32.41
CA GLU A 254 -20.15 19.22 32.81
C GLU A 254 -20.83 18.70 34.08
N GLU A 255 -20.66 19.39 35.21
CA GLU A 255 -21.09 18.93 36.54
C GLU A 255 -22.60 18.59 36.66
N MET A 256 -23.46 19.25 35.86
CA MET A 256 -24.92 19.18 35.97
C MET A 256 -25.60 18.23 34.97
N ARG A 257 -24.83 17.44 34.20
CA ARG A 257 -25.37 16.47 33.25
C ARG A 257 -24.76 15.08 33.48
N PRO A 258 -25.53 13.99 33.34
CA PRO A 258 -24.95 12.65 33.35
C PRO A 258 -24.05 12.44 32.12
N GLN A 259 -22.75 12.23 32.31
CA GLN A 259 -21.85 11.79 31.24
C GLN A 259 -21.71 10.27 31.21
N TYR A 260 -21.87 9.70 30.02
CA TYR A 260 -21.65 8.28 29.77
C TYR A 260 -20.25 8.11 29.16
N TYR A 261 -19.34 7.53 29.94
CA TYR A 261 -18.01 7.15 29.48
C TYR A 261 -18.01 5.67 29.07
N ASN A 262 -17.29 5.35 27.99
CA ASN A 262 -17.13 3.96 27.57
C ASN A 262 -16.20 3.26 28.58
N VAL A 263 -16.75 2.35 29.39
CA VAL A 263 -15.98 1.55 30.37
C VAL A 263 -15.15 0.47 29.66
N LEU A 264 -15.58 0.09 28.44
CA LEU A 264 -14.77 -0.68 27.51
C LEU A 264 -13.68 0.22 26.96
N CYS A 265 -12.51 0.18 27.59
CA CYS A 265 -11.29 0.62 26.94
C CYS A 265 -11.24 -0.12 25.58
N PRO A 266 -11.23 0.56 24.42
CA PRO A 266 -10.88 -0.11 23.18
C PRO A 266 -9.56 -0.80 23.47
N VAL A 267 -9.53 -2.14 23.29
CA VAL A 267 -8.41 -3.02 23.66
C VAL A 267 -7.14 -2.23 23.52
N ARG A 268 -6.50 -1.86 24.64
CA ARG A 268 -5.26 -1.07 24.59
C ARG A 268 -4.39 -1.80 23.59
N GLN A 269 -4.03 -1.12 22.51
CA GLN A 269 -3.11 -1.66 21.52
C GLN A 269 -1.94 -2.20 22.33
N ASP A 270 -1.71 -3.50 22.24
CA ASP A 270 -0.72 -4.15 23.08
C ASP A 270 0.65 -3.67 22.60
N ASN A 271 1.12 -2.58 23.19
CA ASN A 271 2.37 -1.94 22.87
C ASN A 271 3.56 -2.74 23.43
N ARG A 272 3.32 -3.90 24.06
CA ARG A 272 4.39 -4.82 24.42
C ARG A 272 5.04 -5.29 23.13
N ASN A 273 6.33 -5.02 23.03
CA ASN A 273 7.14 -5.45 21.91
C ASN A 273 7.22 -6.98 21.91
N LEU A 274 6.34 -7.63 21.13
CA LEU A 274 6.34 -9.09 20.93
C LEU A 274 7.73 -9.62 20.53
N HIS A 275 8.56 -8.82 19.86
CA HIS A 275 9.93 -9.22 19.52
C HIS A 275 10.86 -9.27 20.74
N ALA A 276 10.67 -8.41 21.74
CA ALA A 276 11.38 -8.50 23.00
C ALA A 276 10.96 -9.75 23.81
N ILE A 277 9.73 -10.23 23.62
CA ILE A 277 9.22 -11.47 24.25
C ILE A 277 9.74 -12.71 23.50
N LEU A 278 9.86 -12.63 22.17
CA LEU A 278 10.32 -13.72 21.31
C LEU A 278 11.84 -13.76 21.10
N ASN A 279 12.62 -12.88 21.73
CA ASN A 279 14.05 -12.67 21.47
C ASN A 279 14.38 -12.43 19.98
N GLU A 280 13.44 -11.83 19.25
CA GLU A 280 13.68 -11.36 17.89
C GLU A 280 14.22 -9.93 17.96
N SER A 281 15.25 -9.62 17.18
CA SER A 281 15.77 -8.26 17.11
C SER A 281 14.68 -7.35 16.50
N LYS A 282 14.16 -6.39 17.29
CA LYS A 282 13.44 -5.25 16.73
C LYS A 282 14.44 -4.57 15.79
N LEU A 283 14.17 -4.55 14.48
CA LEU A 283 15.04 -3.92 13.49
C LEU A 283 14.89 -2.39 13.61
N THR A 284 15.39 -1.82 14.72
CA THR A 284 15.36 -0.38 15.05
C THR A 284 16.48 0.39 14.34
N ALA A 285 16.54 0.26 13.02
CA ALA A 285 17.47 1.01 12.18
C ALA A 285 16.81 1.34 10.83
N GLU A 286 15.61 1.93 10.89
CA GLU A 286 14.79 2.22 9.69
C GLU A 286 15.54 3.10 8.66
N GLY A 287 16.36 4.06 9.12
CA GLY A 287 17.11 4.97 8.24
C GLY A 287 18.28 4.32 7.49
N THR A 288 19.10 3.50 8.16
CA THR A 288 20.20 2.77 7.51
C THR A 288 19.71 1.65 6.61
N GLN A 289 18.57 1.03 6.93
CA GLN A 289 17.95 0.02 6.07
C GLN A 289 17.35 0.61 4.80
N LEU A 290 16.65 1.75 4.89
CA LEU A 290 16.09 2.42 3.72
C LEU A 290 17.19 2.84 2.72
N HIS A 291 18.29 3.42 3.21
CA HIS A 291 19.45 3.74 2.37
C HIS A 291 19.96 2.48 1.65
N THR A 292 20.18 1.37 2.38
CA THR A 292 20.63 0.10 1.77
C THR A 292 19.64 -0.43 0.73
N TYR A 293 18.32 -0.34 0.98
CA TYR A 293 17.32 -0.77 0.00
C TYR A 293 17.33 0.08 -1.26
N VAL A 294 17.41 1.41 -1.12
CA VAL A 294 17.50 2.32 -2.27
C VAL A 294 18.78 2.05 -3.06
N GLU A 295 19.92 1.89 -2.39
CA GLU A 295 21.21 1.60 -3.00
C GLU A 295 21.21 0.29 -3.78
N GLN A 296 20.54 -0.75 -3.28
CA GLN A 296 20.45 -2.05 -3.95
C GLN A 296 19.39 -2.09 -5.05
N LEU A 297 18.21 -1.51 -4.82
CA LEU A 297 17.05 -1.65 -5.71
C LEU A 297 17.14 -0.71 -6.91
N LEU A 298 17.58 0.54 -6.71
CA LEU A 298 17.53 1.54 -7.78
C LEU A 298 18.39 1.21 -9.01
N PRO A 299 19.64 0.69 -8.88
CA PRO A 299 20.40 0.20 -10.04
C PRO A 299 19.66 -0.92 -10.77
N LEU A 300 19.04 -1.86 -10.04
CA LEU A 300 18.31 -2.98 -10.63
C LEU A 300 17.07 -2.52 -11.40
N LEU A 301 16.36 -1.50 -10.90
CA LEU A 301 15.23 -0.89 -11.61
C LEU A 301 15.68 -0.20 -12.90
N GLN A 302 16.81 0.52 -12.86
CA GLN A 302 17.38 1.14 -14.05
C GLN A 302 17.83 0.10 -15.07
N ASP A 303 18.54 -0.94 -14.64
CA ASP A 303 18.98 -2.01 -15.53
C ASP A 303 17.78 -2.78 -16.11
N ASN A 304 16.70 -2.97 -15.32
CA ASN A 304 15.48 -3.64 -15.78
C ASN A 304 14.82 -2.86 -16.92
N TRP A 305 14.76 -1.54 -16.77
CA TRP A 305 14.28 -0.64 -17.82
C TRP A 305 15.21 -0.63 -19.03
N MET A 306 16.52 -0.54 -18.83
CA MET A 306 17.52 -0.46 -19.91
C MET A 306 17.50 -1.69 -20.83
N GLU A 307 17.11 -2.86 -20.32
CA GLU A 307 16.97 -4.09 -21.11
C GLU A 307 15.79 -4.05 -22.10
N VAL A 308 14.72 -3.32 -21.78
CA VAL A 308 13.49 -3.24 -22.60
C VAL A 308 13.24 -1.87 -23.21
N ARG A 309 14.10 -0.91 -22.92
CA ARG A 309 14.00 0.46 -23.42
C ARG A 309 14.00 0.45 -24.96
N PRO A 310 13.10 1.20 -25.60
CA PRO A 310 13.02 1.26 -27.06
C PRO A 310 14.32 1.80 -27.66
N GLN A 311 14.71 1.23 -28.80
CA GLN A 311 15.79 1.77 -29.63
C GLN A 311 15.26 2.96 -30.44
N GLN A 312 16.14 3.88 -30.85
CA GLN A 312 15.74 5.08 -31.60
C GLN A 312 14.96 4.78 -32.89
N GLN A 313 15.15 3.59 -33.47
CA GLN A 313 14.45 3.13 -34.68
C GLN A 313 13.02 2.61 -34.41
N GLN A 314 12.70 2.24 -33.16
CA GLN A 314 11.39 1.73 -32.74
C GLN A 314 10.95 2.43 -31.46
N PRO A 315 10.35 3.64 -31.55
CA PRO A 315 10.06 4.46 -30.38
C PRO A 315 8.91 3.93 -29.53
N LEU A 316 8.01 3.11 -30.10
CA LEU A 316 6.85 2.57 -29.41
C LEU A 316 7.19 1.36 -28.54
N LEU A 317 6.58 1.29 -27.37
CA LEU A 317 6.75 0.20 -26.40
C LEU A 317 5.88 -1.00 -26.78
N ASN A 318 6.43 -2.20 -26.65
CA ASN A 318 5.62 -3.41 -26.59
C ASN A 318 4.95 -3.53 -25.19
N GLN A 319 4.01 -4.47 -25.03
CA GLN A 319 3.26 -4.63 -23.78
C GLN A 319 4.16 -4.95 -22.58
N ASP A 320 5.17 -5.81 -22.74
CA ASP A 320 6.09 -6.18 -21.66
C ASP A 320 6.97 -4.98 -21.23
N ALA A 321 7.39 -4.13 -22.18
CA ALA A 321 8.17 -2.92 -21.92
C ALA A 321 7.32 -1.83 -21.25
N ALA A 322 6.07 -1.64 -21.69
CA ALA A 322 5.14 -0.70 -21.06
C ALA A 322 4.81 -1.08 -19.60
N ALA A 323 4.60 -2.37 -19.34
CA ALA A 323 4.40 -2.91 -18.00
C ALA A 323 5.66 -2.77 -17.13
N SER A 324 6.84 -3.07 -17.67
CA SER A 324 8.13 -2.85 -16.98
C SER A 324 8.31 -1.38 -16.61
N LEU A 325 8.08 -0.45 -17.55
CA LEU A 325 8.15 0.99 -17.27
C LEU A 325 7.19 1.41 -16.16
N HIS A 326 5.95 0.91 -16.18
CA HIS A 326 4.94 1.22 -15.16
C HIS A 326 5.41 0.87 -13.76
N VAL A 327 5.97 -0.32 -13.60
CA VAL A 327 6.41 -0.82 -12.31
C VAL A 327 7.70 -0.13 -11.85
N VAL A 328 8.65 0.12 -12.77
CA VAL A 328 9.89 0.83 -12.47
C VAL A 328 9.61 2.25 -11.99
N ILE A 329 8.80 3.01 -12.72
CA ILE A 329 8.43 4.39 -12.32
C ILE A 329 7.63 4.37 -11.01
N GLY A 330 6.67 3.45 -10.87
CA GLY A 330 5.90 3.32 -9.64
C GLY A 330 6.75 3.03 -8.41
N LEU A 331 7.72 2.09 -8.52
CA LEU A 331 8.65 1.78 -7.44
C LEU A 331 9.58 2.95 -7.13
N MET A 332 10.11 3.63 -8.13
CA MET A 332 10.95 4.82 -7.93
C MET A 332 10.19 5.92 -7.18
N SER A 333 8.92 6.18 -7.53
CA SER A 333 8.08 7.15 -6.83
C SER A 333 7.79 6.73 -5.39
N LEU A 334 7.52 5.44 -5.14
CA LEU A 334 7.30 4.93 -3.78
C LEU A 334 8.56 5.03 -2.91
N LEU A 335 9.73 4.69 -3.46
CA LEU A 335 11.01 4.89 -2.77
C LEU A 335 11.19 6.36 -2.40
N TRP A 336 10.88 7.29 -3.31
CA TRP A 336 10.97 8.71 -3.04
C TRP A 336 10.04 9.14 -1.90
N ASN A 337 8.79 8.68 -1.91
CA ASN A 337 7.83 8.97 -0.83
C ASN A 337 8.31 8.43 0.53
N LEU A 338 8.92 7.24 0.57
CA LEU A 338 9.50 6.70 1.80
C LEU A 338 10.68 7.54 2.29
N ILE A 339 11.51 8.05 1.38
CA ILE A 339 12.62 8.96 1.71
C ILE A 339 12.06 10.26 2.30
N GLU A 340 11.08 10.88 1.65
CA GLU A 340 10.48 12.13 2.13
C GLU A 340 9.80 11.96 3.50
N GLN A 341 9.14 10.83 3.75
CA GLN A 341 8.57 10.51 5.06
C GLN A 341 9.65 10.35 6.12
N HIS A 342 10.72 9.62 5.83
CA HIS A 342 11.84 9.42 6.75
C HIS A 342 12.54 10.74 7.08
N GLU A 343 12.78 11.56 6.05
CA GLU A 343 13.40 12.89 6.16
C GLU A 343 12.53 13.87 6.96
N ALA A 344 11.20 13.83 6.79
CA ALA A 344 10.27 14.63 7.59
C ALA A 344 10.27 14.19 9.07
N GLU A 345 10.33 12.88 9.35
CA GLU A 345 10.39 12.35 10.72
C GLU A 345 11.70 12.72 11.44
N HIS A 346 12.82 12.75 10.71
CA HIS A 346 14.16 12.96 11.29
C HIS A 346 14.70 14.39 11.07
N SER A 347 13.96 15.24 10.35
CA SER A 347 14.37 16.59 9.96
C SER A 347 15.72 16.65 9.23
N THR A 348 15.92 15.76 8.25
CA THR A 348 17.15 15.66 7.43
C THR A 348 16.85 15.74 5.93
N THR A 349 17.87 15.96 5.09
CA THR A 349 17.74 15.87 3.60
C THR A 349 18.83 15.01 2.96
N ASP A 350 19.58 14.27 3.77
CA ASP A 350 20.82 13.60 3.36
C ASP A 350 20.56 12.51 2.31
N LEU A 351 19.45 11.79 2.42
CA LEU A 351 19.15 10.64 1.58
C LEU A 351 18.65 11.07 0.20
N SER A 352 17.79 12.10 0.14
CA SER A 352 17.35 12.71 -1.10
C SER A 352 18.51 13.40 -1.83
N ASP A 353 19.42 14.07 -1.12
CA ASP A 353 20.62 14.68 -1.70
C ASP A 353 21.62 13.64 -2.22
N TRP A 354 21.84 12.56 -1.45
CA TRP A 354 22.64 11.42 -1.92
C TRP A 354 22.04 10.79 -3.18
N LEU A 355 20.72 10.60 -3.21
CA LEU A 355 20.02 10.00 -4.34
C LEU A 355 20.14 10.87 -5.61
N ARG A 356 19.98 12.19 -5.48
CA ARG A 356 20.21 13.15 -6.58
C ARG A 356 21.64 13.06 -7.10
N LYS A 357 22.63 13.12 -6.21
CA LYS A 357 24.05 13.11 -6.56
C LYS A 357 24.46 11.85 -7.34
N ASN A 358 23.92 10.69 -6.96
CA ASN A 358 24.34 9.41 -7.54
C ASN A 358 23.51 8.97 -8.77
N TYR A 359 22.26 9.43 -8.89
CA TYR A 359 21.32 8.87 -9.87
C TYR A 359 20.60 9.88 -10.76
N ALA A 360 20.63 11.20 -10.49
CA ALA A 360 19.90 12.18 -11.32
C ALA A 360 20.37 12.17 -12.79
N GLN A 361 21.69 12.14 -13.03
CA GLN A 361 22.22 12.11 -14.40
C GLN A 361 21.89 10.79 -15.12
N LYS A 362 21.87 9.67 -14.39
CA LYS A 362 21.48 8.37 -14.95
C LYS A 362 19.99 8.36 -15.29
N PHE A 363 19.15 8.91 -14.42
CA PHE A 363 17.72 9.06 -14.68
C PHE A 363 17.46 9.85 -15.96
N LEU A 364 18.10 11.03 -16.09
CA LEU A 364 18.01 11.86 -17.30
C LEU A 364 18.36 11.06 -18.57
N LEU A 365 19.53 10.44 -18.61
CA LEU A 365 20.00 9.71 -19.80
C LEU A 365 19.16 8.46 -20.11
N ASN A 366 18.64 7.78 -19.08
CA ASN A 366 17.95 6.50 -19.25
C ASN A 366 16.48 6.68 -19.64
N PHE A 367 15.79 7.70 -19.12
CA PHE A 367 14.35 7.91 -19.28
C PHE A 367 13.97 9.10 -20.18
N LEU A 368 14.83 10.12 -20.32
CA LEU A 368 14.49 11.34 -21.05
C LEU A 368 15.44 11.60 -22.23
N ASP A 369 16.64 11.02 -22.21
CA ASP A 369 17.78 11.47 -23.01
C ASP A 369 18.24 12.88 -22.60
N LYS A 370 19.34 13.39 -23.18
CA LYS A 370 19.92 14.69 -22.82
C LYS A 370 18.91 15.84 -22.91
N ASP A 371 18.05 15.82 -23.94
CA ASP A 371 17.15 16.93 -24.28
C ASP A 371 15.66 16.61 -24.06
N GLY A 372 15.32 15.46 -23.48
CA GLY A 372 13.92 15.03 -23.31
C GLY A 372 13.29 14.37 -24.55
N SER A 373 14.07 14.05 -25.58
CA SER A 373 13.58 13.56 -26.89
C SER A 373 12.96 12.15 -26.86
N ARG A 374 13.18 11.37 -25.79
CA ARG A 374 12.57 10.04 -25.62
C ARG A 374 11.20 10.05 -24.96
N PHE A 375 10.73 11.24 -24.58
CA PHE A 375 9.47 11.44 -23.89
C PHE A 375 8.50 12.21 -24.80
N PRO A 376 7.20 11.90 -24.79
CA PRO A 376 6.50 10.90 -23.96
C PRO A 376 6.57 9.48 -24.51
N TYR A 377 6.44 8.49 -23.63
CA TYR A 377 6.34 7.08 -24.02
C TYR A 377 4.93 6.71 -24.48
N GLN A 378 4.84 5.84 -25.48
CA GLN A 378 3.57 5.30 -26.00
C GLN A 378 3.74 3.82 -26.33
N GLN A 379 2.67 3.04 -26.15
CA GLN A 379 2.63 1.62 -26.46
C GLN A 379 2.10 1.39 -27.88
N ILE A 380 2.55 0.32 -28.54
CA ILE A 380 2.01 -0.15 -29.81
C ILE A 380 0.51 -0.47 -29.63
N PRO A 381 -0.40 0.14 -30.41
CA PRO A 381 -1.84 -0.13 -30.32
C PRO A 381 -2.14 -1.61 -30.52
N LEU A 382 -2.96 -2.18 -29.64
CA LEU A 382 -3.41 -3.57 -29.78
C LEU A 382 -4.57 -3.62 -30.77
N ALA A 383 -4.47 -4.46 -31.80
CA ALA A 383 -5.59 -4.67 -32.73
C ALA A 383 -6.84 -5.12 -31.95
N THR A 384 -7.95 -4.42 -32.16
CA THR A 384 -9.22 -4.54 -31.42
C THR A 384 -9.73 -5.98 -31.34
N LYS A 385 -9.46 -6.68 -30.23
CA LYS A 385 -10.19 -7.89 -29.86
C LYS A 385 -11.29 -7.53 -28.86
N LYS A 386 -12.52 -7.87 -29.24
CA LYS A 386 -13.77 -7.68 -28.50
C LYS A 386 -13.64 -8.04 -27.02
N SER A 387 -13.97 -7.07 -26.16
CA SER A 387 -14.47 -7.18 -24.78
C SER A 387 -14.06 -8.44 -23.99
N SER A 388 -12.92 -8.38 -23.30
CA SER A 388 -12.78 -9.09 -22.03
C SER A 388 -13.11 -8.11 -20.91
N LYS A 389 -14.20 -8.40 -20.19
CA LYS A 389 -14.57 -7.75 -18.93
C LYS A 389 -13.33 -7.56 -18.05
N GLU A 390 -13.22 -6.32 -17.55
CA GLU A 390 -12.43 -5.89 -16.39
C GLU A 390 -11.81 -7.02 -15.57
N LYS A 391 -10.54 -7.31 -15.87
CA LYS A 391 -9.54 -7.60 -14.85
C LYS A 391 -8.34 -6.75 -15.18
N GLY A 392 -8.09 -5.77 -14.31
CA GLY A 392 -7.03 -4.77 -14.43
C GLY A 392 -5.72 -5.42 -14.83
N ALA A 393 -5.33 -5.17 -16.07
CA ALA A 393 -4.06 -5.59 -16.57
C ALA A 393 -3.13 -4.38 -16.36
N VAL A 394 -2.03 -4.64 -15.68
CA VAL A 394 -0.95 -3.72 -15.28
C VAL A 394 -0.17 -3.32 -16.54
N ASP A 395 -0.88 -2.70 -17.49
CA ASP A 395 -0.46 -2.62 -18.89
C ASP A 395 0.10 -1.24 -19.24
N GLY A 396 0.02 -0.28 -18.32
CA GLY A 396 0.41 1.10 -18.60
C GLY A 396 -0.56 1.88 -19.49
N GLY A 397 -1.42 1.18 -20.23
CA GLY A 397 -2.33 1.78 -21.21
C GLY A 397 -1.62 2.27 -22.47
N GLU A 398 -2.35 2.39 -23.57
CA GLU A 398 -1.78 2.72 -24.89
C GLU A 398 -0.93 4.01 -24.88
N LEU A 399 -1.35 5.01 -24.10
CA LEU A 399 -0.67 6.30 -23.98
C LEU A 399 0.33 6.39 -22.81
N CYS A 400 0.51 5.30 -22.05
CA CYS A 400 1.41 5.25 -20.89
C CYS A 400 1.23 6.42 -19.91
N VAL A 401 -0.01 6.89 -19.72
CA VAL A 401 -0.31 8.13 -18.98
C VAL A 401 0.22 8.07 -17.53
N PRO A 402 -0.02 7.01 -16.74
CA PRO A 402 0.53 6.92 -15.39
C PRO A 402 2.06 7.01 -15.35
N GLN A 403 2.75 6.39 -16.31
CA GLN A 403 4.22 6.38 -16.37
C GLN A 403 4.75 7.75 -16.75
N ASN A 404 4.19 8.37 -17.78
CA ASN A 404 4.63 9.68 -18.24
C ASN A 404 4.40 10.75 -17.16
N LEU A 405 3.27 10.73 -16.46
CA LEU A 405 3.01 11.62 -15.32
C LEU A 405 3.97 11.36 -14.15
N GLY A 406 4.27 10.09 -13.86
CA GLY A 406 5.28 9.71 -12.86
C GLY A 406 6.68 10.19 -13.22
N ILE A 407 7.07 10.14 -14.50
CA ILE A 407 8.34 10.69 -15.00
C ILE A 407 8.40 12.20 -14.78
N VAL A 408 7.32 12.94 -15.04
CA VAL A 408 7.25 14.39 -14.78
C VAL A 408 7.52 14.69 -13.29
N GLN A 409 6.89 13.94 -12.38
CA GLN A 409 7.10 14.10 -10.94
C GLN A 409 8.54 13.76 -10.55
N LEU A 410 9.06 12.62 -10.99
CA LEU A 410 10.44 12.20 -10.69
C LEU A 410 11.46 13.18 -11.25
N ALA A 411 11.27 13.73 -12.45
CA ALA A 411 12.15 14.74 -13.01
C ALA A 411 12.23 15.98 -12.12
N CYS A 412 11.11 16.43 -11.57
CA CYS A 412 11.08 17.54 -10.62
C CYS A 412 11.81 17.19 -9.30
N LYS A 413 11.69 15.95 -8.80
CA LYS A 413 12.37 15.50 -7.59
C LYS A 413 13.90 15.35 -7.77
N PHE A 414 14.34 14.86 -8.93
CA PHE A 414 15.76 14.72 -9.27
C PHE A 414 16.43 16.06 -9.60
N PHE A 415 15.68 17.02 -10.13
CA PHE A 415 16.18 18.34 -10.54
C PHE A 415 15.35 19.48 -9.93
N PRO A 416 15.41 19.70 -8.61
CA PRO A 416 14.64 20.75 -7.95
C PRO A 416 15.09 22.18 -8.32
N THR A 417 16.37 22.31 -8.69
CA THR A 417 16.97 23.53 -9.22
C THR A 417 17.59 23.23 -10.58
N PRO A 418 16.78 23.17 -11.64
CA PRO A 418 17.28 22.80 -12.96
C PRO A 418 18.21 23.87 -13.54
N LEU A 419 19.20 23.40 -14.30
CA LEU A 419 20.20 24.21 -14.99
C LEU A 419 19.69 24.58 -16.40
N GLU A 420 20.26 25.61 -17.02
CA GLU A 420 19.87 26.05 -18.38
C GLU A 420 19.96 24.93 -19.44
N ARG A 421 20.92 24.00 -19.29
CA ARG A 421 21.02 22.83 -20.18
C ARG A 421 19.78 21.91 -20.15
N GLN A 422 18.91 22.04 -19.16
CA GLN A 422 17.70 21.24 -18.98
C GLN A 422 16.43 21.95 -19.46
N THR A 423 16.54 23.17 -20.00
CA THR A 423 15.41 23.96 -20.52
C THR A 423 14.57 23.17 -21.51
N GLN A 424 15.20 22.57 -22.53
CA GLN A 424 14.49 21.82 -23.56
C GLN A 424 13.75 20.60 -22.99
N MET A 425 14.38 19.90 -22.06
CA MET A 425 13.76 18.74 -21.40
C MET A 425 12.50 19.15 -20.65
N PHE A 426 12.55 20.19 -19.82
CA PHE A 426 11.37 20.67 -19.08
C PHE A 426 10.30 21.26 -20.00
N ALA A 427 10.68 21.88 -21.11
CA ALA A 427 9.72 22.33 -22.12
C ALA A 427 8.90 21.15 -22.70
N HIS A 428 9.55 20.02 -23.01
CA HIS A 428 8.85 18.80 -23.46
C HIS A 428 7.92 18.23 -22.38
N LEU A 429 8.36 18.20 -21.11
CA LEU A 429 7.51 17.75 -20.00
C LEU A 429 6.25 18.63 -19.86
N ILE A 430 6.40 19.95 -19.94
CA ILE A 430 5.28 20.91 -19.86
C ILE A 430 4.35 20.79 -21.07
N ALA A 431 4.89 20.60 -22.27
CA ALA A 431 4.10 20.38 -23.48
C ALA A 431 3.20 19.14 -23.35
N TYR A 432 3.73 18.04 -22.82
CA TYR A 432 2.94 16.85 -22.54
C TYR A 432 1.84 17.09 -21.50
N MET A 433 2.12 17.88 -20.46
CA MET A 433 1.10 18.26 -19.47
C MET A 433 -0.05 19.04 -20.10
N HIS A 434 0.24 19.94 -21.06
CA HIS A 434 -0.79 20.62 -21.85
C HIS A 434 -1.62 19.65 -22.68
N GLU A 435 -0.99 18.71 -23.39
CA GLU A 435 -1.71 17.70 -24.17
C GLU A 435 -2.61 16.82 -23.29
N THR A 436 -2.13 16.49 -22.09
CA THR A 436 -2.88 15.70 -21.11
C THR A 436 -4.08 16.47 -20.58
N LEU A 437 -3.94 17.78 -20.30
CA LEU A 437 -5.05 18.66 -19.92
C LEU A 437 -6.10 18.79 -21.05
N LYS A 438 -5.68 18.82 -22.32
CA LYS A 438 -6.63 18.82 -23.45
C LYS A 438 -7.51 17.57 -23.44
N ARG A 439 -6.95 16.43 -23.04
CA ARG A 439 -7.63 15.12 -22.94
C ARG A 439 -8.22 14.81 -21.57
N LEU A 440 -8.38 15.79 -20.68
CA LEU A 440 -8.78 15.57 -19.28
C LEU A 440 -10.04 14.70 -19.12
N ASN A 441 -11.04 14.89 -19.98
CA ASN A 441 -12.32 14.18 -19.90
C ASN A 441 -12.22 12.67 -20.23
N SER A 442 -11.14 12.22 -20.88
CA SER A 442 -10.91 10.80 -21.17
C SER A 442 -10.12 10.08 -20.09
N LEU A 443 -9.63 10.79 -19.07
CA LEU A 443 -8.80 10.23 -17.99
C LEU A 443 -9.65 9.69 -16.85
N SER A 444 -9.22 8.58 -16.26
CA SER A 444 -9.83 8.05 -15.02
C SER A 444 -9.57 8.97 -13.82
N PRO A 445 -10.36 8.89 -12.73
CA PRO A 445 -10.11 9.66 -11.51
C PRO A 445 -8.68 9.52 -10.98
N GLU A 446 -8.15 8.29 -10.91
CA GLU A 446 -6.77 8.00 -10.50
C GLU A 446 -5.73 8.68 -11.41
N GLN A 447 -5.95 8.68 -12.74
CA GLN A 447 -5.08 9.36 -13.69
C GLN A 447 -5.15 10.88 -13.52
N GLN A 448 -6.33 11.44 -13.26
CA GLN A 448 -6.48 12.85 -12.94
C GLN A 448 -5.76 13.20 -11.63
N LEU A 449 -5.84 12.36 -10.58
CA LEU A 449 -5.07 12.56 -9.35
C LEU A 449 -3.56 12.61 -9.61
N SER A 450 -3.05 11.70 -10.44
CA SER A 450 -1.64 11.71 -10.85
C SER A 450 -1.27 12.98 -11.63
N LEU A 451 -2.17 13.45 -12.50
CA LEU A 451 -1.99 14.71 -13.24
C LEU A 451 -1.90 15.89 -12.28
N VAL A 452 -2.76 15.95 -11.26
CA VAL A 452 -2.73 17.02 -10.25
C VAL A 452 -1.44 16.98 -9.44
N ALA A 453 -0.93 15.79 -9.11
CA ALA A 453 0.38 15.65 -8.46
C ALA A 453 1.53 16.15 -9.35
N SER A 454 1.51 15.85 -10.66
CA SER A 454 2.49 16.37 -11.62
C SER A 454 2.37 17.89 -11.81
N LEU A 455 1.14 18.45 -11.83
CA LEU A 455 0.91 19.89 -11.84
C LEU A 455 1.45 20.55 -10.58
N ARG A 456 1.26 19.95 -9.40
CA ARG A 456 1.83 20.44 -8.14
C ARG A 456 3.34 20.48 -8.18
N ALA A 457 3.99 19.42 -8.67
CA ALA A 457 5.44 19.35 -8.78
C ALA A 457 6.01 20.49 -9.65
N LEU A 458 5.36 20.80 -10.79
CA LEU A 458 5.79 21.84 -11.73
C LEU A 458 5.39 23.26 -11.30
N LEU A 459 4.12 23.47 -10.95
CA LEU A 459 3.52 24.80 -10.75
C LEU A 459 3.65 25.33 -9.31
N PHE A 460 4.03 24.48 -8.35
CA PHE A 460 4.17 24.90 -6.95
C PHE A 460 5.54 24.54 -6.36
N GLU A 461 5.88 23.25 -6.31
CA GLU A 461 7.09 22.80 -5.60
C GLU A 461 8.39 23.33 -6.24
N ASN A 462 8.47 23.31 -7.57
CA ASN A 462 9.68 23.67 -8.32
C ASN A 462 9.52 24.94 -9.17
N ALA A 463 8.36 25.61 -9.06
CA ALA A 463 7.99 26.74 -9.90
C ALA A 463 9.00 27.89 -9.86
N THR A 464 9.51 28.26 -8.69
CA THR A 464 10.46 29.38 -8.55
C THR A 464 11.73 29.16 -9.37
N SER A 465 12.22 27.93 -9.45
CA SER A 465 13.40 27.56 -10.23
C SER A 465 13.06 27.39 -11.71
N LEU A 466 11.94 26.74 -12.03
CA LEU A 466 11.49 26.50 -13.41
C LEU A 466 11.15 27.79 -14.15
N MET A 467 10.59 28.79 -13.45
CA MET A 467 10.32 30.11 -14.02
C MET A 467 11.59 30.82 -14.53
N LYS A 468 12.79 30.41 -14.11
CA LYS A 468 14.05 30.98 -14.62
C LYS A 468 14.45 30.43 -15.99
N ILE A 469 13.95 29.26 -16.37
CA ILE A 469 14.37 28.55 -17.59
C ILE A 469 13.23 28.31 -18.58
N VAL A 470 11.99 28.14 -18.11
CA VAL A 470 10.80 27.82 -18.92
C VAL A 470 9.59 28.66 -18.52
N GLU A 471 9.78 29.98 -18.38
CA GLU A 471 8.76 30.93 -17.92
C GLU A 471 7.45 30.86 -18.73
N GLU A 472 7.55 30.98 -20.06
CA GLU A 472 6.38 31.06 -20.94
C GLU A 472 5.59 29.74 -20.99
N PRO A 473 6.21 28.56 -21.20
CA PRO A 473 5.49 27.28 -21.14
C PRO A 473 4.83 27.03 -19.78
N LEU A 474 5.52 27.36 -18.68
CA LEU A 474 4.99 27.12 -17.33
C LEU A 474 3.81 28.05 -17.01
N THR A 475 3.90 29.31 -17.44
CA THR A 475 2.82 30.30 -17.38
C THR A 475 1.60 29.86 -18.18
N SER A 476 1.83 29.35 -19.39
CA SER A 476 0.76 28.82 -20.24
C SER A 476 0.08 27.63 -19.58
N LEU A 477 0.85 26.73 -18.97
CA LEU A 477 0.33 25.55 -18.27
C LEU A 477 -0.55 25.93 -17.08
N LEU A 478 -0.15 26.94 -16.30
CA LEU A 478 -0.97 27.47 -15.22
C LEU A 478 -2.30 28.02 -15.74
N SER A 479 -2.26 28.81 -16.82
CA SER A 479 -3.47 29.39 -17.43
C SER A 479 -4.43 28.29 -17.89
N ALA A 480 -3.92 27.27 -18.58
CA ALA A 480 -4.70 26.11 -19.00
C ALA A 480 -5.28 25.31 -17.82
N SER A 481 -4.54 25.23 -16.70
CA SER A 481 -5.00 24.56 -15.47
C SER A 481 -6.12 25.33 -14.78
N ILE A 482 -6.00 26.67 -14.71
CA ILE A 482 -7.05 27.57 -14.21
C ILE A 482 -8.30 27.45 -15.07
N GLU A 483 -8.16 27.53 -16.39
CA GLU A 483 -9.27 27.41 -17.33
C GLU A 483 -9.98 26.06 -17.20
N ALA A 484 -9.23 24.96 -17.11
CA ALA A 484 -9.80 23.63 -16.93
C ALA A 484 -10.56 23.48 -15.60
N TYR A 485 -10.08 24.14 -14.54
CA TYR A 485 -10.74 24.16 -13.23
C TYR A 485 -12.03 24.99 -13.25
N VAL A 486 -11.96 26.24 -13.73
CA VAL A 486 -13.12 27.14 -13.82
C VAL A 486 -14.20 26.57 -14.74
N SER A 487 -13.80 25.92 -15.83
CA SER A 487 -14.70 25.19 -16.74
C SER A 487 -15.22 23.86 -16.16
N GLN A 488 -14.89 23.53 -14.91
CA GLN A 488 -15.35 22.34 -14.18
C GLN A 488 -15.05 21.02 -14.90
N ARG A 489 -13.91 20.95 -15.62
CA ARG A 489 -13.52 19.76 -16.39
C ARG A 489 -12.89 18.65 -15.52
N PHE A 490 -12.38 19.01 -14.34
CA PHE A 490 -11.88 18.04 -13.36
C PHE A 490 -13.04 17.32 -12.67
N THR A 491 -12.89 16.00 -12.48
CA THR A 491 -13.90 15.22 -11.76
C THR A 491 -13.97 15.60 -10.28
N THR A 492 -15.15 15.45 -9.67
CA THR A 492 -15.33 15.59 -8.22
C THR A 492 -15.07 14.26 -7.48
N ARG A 493 -14.96 13.15 -8.21
CA ARG A 493 -14.63 11.82 -7.65
C ARG A 493 -13.23 11.86 -7.01
N GLU A 494 -13.07 11.12 -5.92
CA GLU A 494 -11.80 11.00 -5.17
C GLU A 494 -11.19 12.35 -4.71
N GLY A 495 -11.97 13.44 -4.73
CA GLY A 495 -11.50 14.77 -4.36
C GLY A 495 -10.53 15.40 -5.35
N VAL A 496 -10.50 14.97 -6.63
CA VAL A 496 -9.59 15.52 -7.66
C VAL A 496 -9.72 17.05 -7.77
N ALA A 497 -10.93 17.56 -8.02
CA ALA A 497 -11.17 19.00 -8.12
C ALA A 497 -10.77 19.76 -6.84
N THR A 498 -10.95 19.16 -5.67
CA THR A 498 -10.52 19.74 -4.39
C THR A 498 -8.99 19.84 -4.30
N ARG A 499 -8.24 18.85 -4.81
CA ARG A 499 -6.77 18.92 -4.85
C ARG A 499 -6.26 19.97 -5.82
N VAL A 500 -6.91 20.15 -6.97
CA VAL A 500 -6.59 21.24 -7.91
C VAL A 500 -6.85 22.60 -7.26
N LEU A 501 -7.99 22.75 -6.60
CA LEU A 501 -8.33 23.96 -5.88
C LEU A 501 -7.29 24.29 -4.82
N ASN A 502 -6.93 23.32 -3.98
CA ASN A 502 -5.89 23.52 -2.96
C ASN A 502 -4.55 23.93 -3.58
N LEU A 503 -4.14 23.31 -4.69
CA LEU A 503 -2.94 23.70 -5.43
C LEU A 503 -3.01 25.17 -5.90
N LEU A 504 -4.09 25.57 -6.57
CA LEU A 504 -4.25 26.94 -7.07
C LEU A 504 -4.29 27.95 -5.92
N CYS A 505 -4.96 27.62 -4.83
CA CYS A 505 -4.99 28.44 -3.61
C CYS A 505 -3.59 28.60 -3.02
N GLU A 506 -2.83 27.53 -2.83
CA GLU A 506 -1.47 27.58 -2.30
C GLU A 506 -0.52 28.41 -3.17
N ILE A 507 -0.69 28.39 -4.50
CA ILE A 507 0.08 29.25 -5.42
C ILE A 507 -0.25 30.73 -5.17
N VAL A 508 -1.52 31.08 -4.97
CA VAL A 508 -1.92 32.47 -4.68
C VAL A 508 -1.46 32.90 -3.28
N GLU A 509 -1.54 32.01 -2.29
CA GLU A 509 -1.11 32.29 -0.91
C GLU A 509 0.39 32.63 -0.84
N ARG A 510 1.21 32.07 -1.75
CA ARG A 510 2.63 32.40 -1.90
C ARG A 510 2.83 33.66 -2.76
N SER A 511 3.03 34.81 -2.10
CA SER A 511 3.20 36.11 -2.76
C SER A 511 4.31 36.14 -3.82
N ASP A 512 5.40 35.41 -3.59
CA ASP A 512 6.53 35.29 -4.52
C ASP A 512 6.14 34.56 -5.83
N LEU A 513 5.37 33.47 -5.73
CA LEU A 513 4.91 32.72 -6.89
C LEU A 513 3.77 33.44 -7.60
N TYR A 514 2.82 33.98 -6.84
CA TYR A 514 1.69 34.74 -7.37
C TYR A 514 2.15 35.87 -8.30
N THR A 515 3.11 36.68 -7.84
CA THR A 515 3.65 37.79 -8.63
C THR A 515 4.40 37.31 -9.87
N ARG A 516 5.24 36.28 -9.76
CA ARG A 516 5.96 35.68 -10.90
C ARG A 516 5.02 35.15 -11.97
N PHE A 517 3.89 34.56 -11.57
CA PHE A 517 2.87 34.07 -12.48
C PHE A 517 1.91 35.17 -12.99
N GLY A 518 2.32 36.45 -12.96
CA GLY A 518 1.53 37.56 -13.52
C GLY A 518 0.40 38.05 -12.63
N GLY A 519 0.33 37.56 -11.37
CA GLY A 519 -0.55 38.08 -10.32
C GLY A 519 -2.01 38.22 -10.73
N GLU A 520 -2.56 39.41 -10.49
CA GLU A 520 -3.98 39.72 -10.65
C GLU A 520 -4.51 39.38 -12.05
N GLN A 521 -3.77 39.77 -13.09
CA GLN A 521 -4.21 39.63 -14.48
C GLN A 521 -4.52 38.17 -14.85
N ARG A 522 -3.68 37.24 -14.38
CA ARG A 522 -3.78 35.83 -14.75
C ARG A 522 -4.72 35.05 -13.86
N PHE A 523 -4.76 35.38 -12.57
CA PHE A 523 -5.61 34.70 -11.60
C PHE A 523 -7.04 35.26 -11.55
N THR A 524 -7.35 36.37 -12.22
CA THR A 524 -8.69 36.96 -12.24
C THR A 524 -9.82 35.96 -12.53
N PRO A 525 -9.73 35.08 -13.54
CA PRO A 525 -10.79 34.09 -13.81
C PRO A 525 -11.03 33.13 -12.64
N PHE A 526 -9.96 32.68 -11.99
CA PHE A 526 -10.03 31.78 -10.83
C PHE A 526 -10.58 32.50 -9.59
N LEU A 527 -10.01 33.65 -9.25
CA LEU A 527 -10.39 34.43 -8.07
C LEU A 527 -11.84 34.92 -8.16
N SER A 528 -12.30 35.27 -9.36
CA SER A 528 -13.70 35.65 -9.61
C SER A 528 -14.67 34.47 -9.52
N TYR A 529 -14.20 33.24 -9.72
CA TYR A 529 -14.99 32.02 -9.63
C TYR A 529 -15.13 31.51 -8.19
N LEU A 530 -14.13 31.72 -7.34
CA LEU A 530 -14.11 31.20 -5.96
C LEU A 530 -15.40 31.44 -5.15
N PRO A 531 -16.01 32.64 -5.13
CA PRO A 531 -17.25 32.87 -4.38
C PRO A 531 -18.41 31.96 -4.81
N GLN A 532 -18.44 31.51 -6.06
CA GLN A 532 -19.48 30.59 -6.55
C GLN A 532 -19.43 29.21 -5.86
N LEU A 533 -18.28 28.83 -5.28
CA LEU A 533 -18.17 27.60 -4.51
C LEU A 533 -18.98 27.65 -3.20
N LEU A 534 -19.24 28.86 -2.67
CA LEU A 534 -20.09 29.06 -1.49
C LEU A 534 -21.58 28.89 -1.80
N LEU A 535 -21.96 28.88 -3.08
CA LEU A 535 -23.34 28.63 -3.55
C LEU A 535 -23.61 27.14 -3.79
N LYS A 536 -22.60 26.28 -3.68
CA LYS A 536 -22.77 24.83 -3.76
C LYS A 536 -23.37 24.30 -2.44
N PRO A 537 -24.00 23.11 -2.42
CA PRO A 537 -24.55 22.55 -1.19
C PRO A 537 -23.47 22.25 -0.14
N THR A 538 -22.25 21.96 -0.59
CA THR A 538 -21.12 21.60 0.27
C THR A 538 -19.86 22.37 -0.11
N VAL A 539 -19.12 22.87 0.87
CA VAL A 539 -17.79 23.47 0.71
C VAL A 539 -16.76 22.78 1.61
N GLY A 540 -15.52 22.64 1.14
CA GLY A 540 -14.44 22.04 1.94
C GLY A 540 -13.86 23.02 2.96
N GLU A 541 -13.43 22.52 4.13
CA GLU A 541 -12.74 23.34 5.13
C GLU A 541 -11.46 24.02 4.57
N SER A 542 -10.68 23.30 3.75
CA SER A 542 -9.47 23.84 3.12
C SER A 542 -9.79 25.01 2.17
N THR A 543 -10.91 24.91 1.44
CA THR A 543 -11.40 25.96 0.55
C THR A 543 -11.74 27.23 1.31
N LEU A 544 -12.48 27.10 2.42
CA LEU A 544 -12.82 28.24 3.27
C LEU A 544 -11.59 28.88 3.91
N ARG A 545 -10.63 28.07 4.34
CA ARG A 545 -9.36 28.56 4.87
C ARG A 545 -8.60 29.37 3.82
N ALA A 546 -8.52 28.87 2.58
CA ALA A 546 -7.88 29.59 1.49
C ALA A 546 -8.58 30.92 1.18
N MET A 547 -9.91 30.94 1.10
CA MET A 547 -10.69 32.17 0.94
C MET A 547 -10.40 33.18 2.06
N ALA A 548 -10.34 32.72 3.31
CA ALA A 548 -10.00 33.56 4.46
C ALA A 548 -8.56 34.09 4.39
N THR A 549 -7.61 33.31 3.88
CA THR A 549 -6.24 33.79 3.61
C THR A 549 -6.24 34.87 2.54
N LEU A 550 -6.99 34.70 1.44
CA LEU A 550 -7.10 35.71 0.37
C LEU A 550 -7.70 37.03 0.86
N CYS A 551 -8.72 36.98 1.72
CA CYS A 551 -9.26 38.19 2.36
C CYS A 551 -8.21 38.88 3.25
N ARG A 552 -7.47 38.11 4.07
CA ARG A 552 -6.40 38.65 4.93
C ARG A 552 -5.22 39.23 4.13
N GLN A 553 -4.97 38.70 2.93
CA GLN A 553 -3.99 39.22 1.99
C GLN A 553 -4.49 40.43 1.18
N LEU A 554 -5.72 40.92 1.46
CA LEU A 554 -6.36 42.05 0.78
C LEU A 554 -6.42 41.89 -0.75
N ASN A 555 -6.69 40.68 -1.23
CA ASN A 555 -6.80 40.44 -2.66
C ASN A 555 -8.05 41.12 -3.26
N GLY A 556 -7.85 42.24 -3.96
CA GLY A 556 -8.93 43.10 -4.46
C GLY A 556 -9.89 42.40 -5.43
N VAL A 557 -9.40 41.52 -6.31
CA VAL A 557 -10.26 40.80 -7.27
C VAL A 557 -11.19 39.82 -6.57
N PHE A 558 -10.64 39.01 -5.67
CA PHE A 558 -11.45 38.06 -4.91
C PHE A 558 -12.48 38.79 -4.04
N MET A 559 -12.06 39.82 -3.30
CA MET A 559 -12.97 40.56 -2.42
C MET A 559 -14.07 41.28 -3.21
N THR A 560 -13.76 41.86 -4.37
CA THR A 560 -14.77 42.48 -5.26
C THR A 560 -15.76 41.43 -5.77
N ALA A 561 -15.28 40.25 -6.19
CA ALA A 561 -16.14 39.15 -6.62
C ALA A 561 -17.00 38.61 -5.47
N LEU A 562 -16.45 38.54 -4.25
CA LEU A 562 -17.13 38.11 -3.04
C LEU A 562 -18.29 39.07 -2.69
N VAL A 563 -18.05 40.38 -2.70
CA VAL A 563 -19.09 41.41 -2.47
C VAL A 563 -20.18 41.31 -3.53
N ARG A 564 -19.82 41.09 -4.80
CA ARG A 564 -20.80 40.95 -5.89
C ARG A 564 -21.74 39.77 -5.66
N SER A 565 -21.25 38.66 -5.13
CA SER A 565 -22.04 37.45 -4.83
C SER A 565 -22.67 37.46 -3.43
N ALA A 566 -22.51 38.51 -2.64
CA ALA A 566 -22.95 38.55 -1.24
C ALA A 566 -24.46 38.24 -1.04
N PRO A 567 -25.41 38.80 -1.82
CA PRO A 567 -26.83 38.52 -1.59
C PRO A 567 -27.19 37.04 -1.79
N GLU A 568 -26.60 36.41 -2.79
CA GLU A 568 -26.81 34.99 -3.11
C GLU A 568 -26.17 34.08 -2.04
N ILE A 569 -24.96 34.41 -1.59
CA ILE A 569 -24.26 33.64 -0.55
C ILE A 569 -25.02 33.70 0.78
N VAL A 570 -25.48 34.89 1.15
CA VAL A 570 -26.18 35.14 2.39
C VAL A 570 -27.52 34.39 2.42
N SER A 571 -28.28 34.41 1.32
CA SER A 571 -29.55 33.66 1.22
C SER A 571 -29.36 32.13 1.19
N HIS A 572 -28.23 31.65 0.65
CA HIS A 572 -27.92 30.21 0.59
C HIS A 572 -27.27 29.65 1.87
N LEU A 573 -26.85 30.51 2.80
CA LEU A 573 -26.03 30.12 3.97
C LEU A 573 -26.64 28.98 4.80
N HIS A 574 -27.96 28.97 4.99
CA HIS A 574 -28.69 27.94 5.74
C HIS A 574 -28.63 26.54 5.12
N LYS A 575 -28.39 26.46 3.81
CA LYS A 575 -28.31 25.23 3.01
C LYS A 575 -26.87 24.75 2.84
N LEU A 576 -25.89 25.58 3.15
CA LEU A 576 -24.47 25.27 3.00
C LEU A 576 -23.99 24.35 4.12
N GLN A 577 -23.29 23.27 3.75
CA GLN A 577 -22.62 22.37 4.67
C GLN A 577 -21.10 22.45 4.49
N ILE A 578 -20.35 22.51 5.60
CA ILE A 578 -18.88 22.48 5.56
C ILE A 578 -18.41 21.03 5.77
N THR A 579 -17.66 20.52 4.82
CA THR A 579 -17.11 19.15 4.85
C THR A 579 -15.75 19.14 5.54
N GLY A 580 -15.56 18.19 6.47
CA GLY A 580 -14.37 18.08 7.32
C GLY A 580 -14.60 18.47 8.80
N ASP A 581 -15.82 18.84 9.16
CA ASP A 581 -16.17 19.18 10.53
C ASP A 581 -15.96 18.03 11.51
N ILE A 582 -15.45 18.41 12.68
CA ILE A 582 -15.45 17.55 13.86
C ILE A 582 -16.91 17.39 14.29
N GLU A 583 -17.37 16.14 14.47
CA GLU A 583 -18.71 15.84 15.00
C GLU A 583 -18.97 16.70 16.25
N GLY A 584 -19.91 17.64 16.16
CA GLY A 584 -20.34 18.49 17.28
C GLY A 584 -20.15 20.00 17.12
N GLN A 585 -19.61 20.52 16.00
CA GLN A 585 -19.61 21.97 15.76
C GLN A 585 -21.03 22.49 15.46
N GLU A 586 -21.44 23.54 16.18
CA GLU A 586 -22.75 24.17 15.99
C GLU A 586 -22.86 24.77 14.58
N LYS A 587 -23.99 24.53 13.92
CA LYS A 587 -24.29 25.05 12.56
C LYS A 587 -24.03 26.56 12.44
N PHE A 588 -24.21 27.31 13.52
CA PHE A 588 -23.97 28.74 13.57
C PHE A 588 -22.48 29.14 13.48
N GLU A 589 -21.55 28.36 14.05
CA GLU A 589 -20.11 28.63 13.94
C GLU A 589 -19.62 28.52 12.49
N ASN A 590 -20.18 27.58 11.73
CA ASN A 590 -19.92 27.44 10.30
C ASN A 590 -20.41 28.64 9.50
N HIS A 591 -21.60 29.15 9.84
CA HIS A 591 -22.11 30.37 9.25
C HIS A 591 -21.18 31.57 9.55
N LYS A 592 -20.72 31.73 10.80
CA LYS A 592 -19.77 32.80 11.18
C LYS A 592 -18.49 32.77 10.35
N ARG A 593 -17.93 31.60 10.09
CA ARG A 593 -16.71 31.45 9.28
C ARG A 593 -16.87 32.00 7.86
N VAL A 594 -18.03 31.80 7.25
CA VAL A 594 -18.35 32.35 5.93
C VAL A 594 -18.58 33.86 6.01
N LEU A 595 -19.34 34.33 7.01
CA LEU A 595 -19.61 35.76 7.18
C LEU A 595 -18.33 36.57 7.46
N ASN A 596 -17.37 35.99 8.18
CA ASN A 596 -16.07 36.61 8.46
C ASN A 596 -15.25 36.90 7.18
N LEU A 597 -15.54 36.24 6.05
CA LEU A 597 -14.90 36.57 4.77
C LEU A 597 -15.22 38.00 4.32
N PHE A 598 -16.41 38.51 4.68
CA PHE A 598 -16.83 39.87 4.32
C PHE A 598 -16.18 40.97 5.18
N TYR A 599 -15.51 40.62 6.28
CA TYR A 599 -14.89 41.59 7.18
C TYR A 599 -13.93 42.54 6.44
N TYR A 600 -12.97 41.98 5.68
CA TYR A 600 -12.04 42.78 4.89
C TYR A 600 -12.67 43.29 3.57
N ALA A 601 -13.65 42.57 3.04
CA ALA A 601 -14.26 42.91 1.75
C ALA A 601 -15.24 44.09 1.84
N ARG A 602 -15.71 44.46 3.04
CA ARG A 602 -16.68 45.55 3.26
C ARG A 602 -16.22 46.90 2.70
N GLU A 603 -14.92 47.18 2.72
CA GLU A 603 -14.35 48.42 2.19
C GLU A 603 -14.51 48.57 0.67
N LEU A 604 -14.76 47.46 -0.03
CA LEU A 604 -14.98 47.43 -1.48
C LEU A 604 -16.46 47.46 -1.87
N ASP A 605 -17.39 47.51 -0.91
CA ASP A 605 -18.83 47.54 -1.16
C ASP A 605 -19.35 48.92 -1.56
N LYS A 606 -18.95 49.37 -2.75
CA LYS A 606 -19.36 50.67 -3.31
C LYS A 606 -20.86 50.77 -3.62
N GLU A 607 -21.56 49.64 -3.72
CA GLU A 607 -22.98 49.58 -4.11
C GLU A 607 -23.93 49.31 -2.93
N GLY A 608 -23.41 49.13 -1.71
CA GLY A 608 -24.18 48.80 -0.51
C GLY A 608 -24.88 47.44 -0.60
N LYS A 609 -24.28 46.46 -1.28
CA LYS A 609 -24.84 45.11 -1.45
C LYS A 609 -24.86 44.32 -0.14
N LEU A 610 -23.86 44.51 0.73
CA LEU A 610 -23.80 43.87 2.04
C LEU A 610 -24.89 44.42 2.96
N GLU A 611 -25.11 45.73 2.96
CA GLU A 611 -26.19 46.37 3.71
C GLU A 611 -27.59 45.90 3.25
N ARG A 612 -27.78 45.75 1.94
CA ARG A 612 -29.03 45.16 1.40
C ARG A 612 -29.20 43.70 1.82
N SER A 613 -28.12 42.93 1.86
CA SER A 613 -28.15 41.52 2.28
C SER A 613 -28.49 41.39 3.77
N VAL A 614 -28.01 42.30 4.62
CA VAL A 614 -28.40 42.38 6.04
C VAL A 614 -29.90 42.65 6.17
N LYS A 615 -30.44 43.64 5.43
CA LYS A 615 -31.88 43.95 5.44
C LYS A 615 -32.74 42.76 4.99
N GLN A 616 -32.30 42.03 3.96
CA GLN A 616 -32.98 40.81 3.50
C GLN A 616 -32.99 39.68 4.53
N LEU A 617 -31.94 39.56 5.36
CA LEU A 617 -31.91 38.59 6.46
C LEU A 617 -32.78 39.03 7.64
N GLU A 618 -32.85 40.32 7.94
CA GLU A 618 -33.70 40.86 9.02
C GLU A 618 -35.20 40.59 8.75
N GLU A 619 -35.61 40.51 7.48
CA GLU A 619 -36.97 40.14 7.06
C GLU A 619 -37.30 38.64 7.28
N GLN A 620 -36.30 37.79 7.52
CA GLN A 620 -36.45 36.36 7.75
C GLN A 620 -36.29 36.01 9.24
N VAL A 621 -37.39 35.62 9.91
CA VAL A 621 -37.41 35.36 11.36
C VAL A 621 -36.39 34.31 11.81
N GLU A 622 -36.11 33.29 10.99
CA GLU A 622 -35.14 32.22 11.28
C GLU A 622 -33.67 32.66 11.14
N SER A 623 -33.41 33.80 10.51
CA SER A 623 -32.08 34.30 10.16
C SER A 623 -31.55 35.40 11.08
N LYS A 624 -32.28 35.74 12.15
CA LYS A 624 -32.00 36.92 13.00
C LYS A 624 -30.58 36.90 13.60
N GLY A 625 -30.12 35.76 14.13
CA GLY A 625 -28.76 35.63 14.68
C GLY A 625 -27.64 35.78 13.64
N ILE A 626 -27.92 35.43 12.38
CA ILE A 626 -26.99 35.59 11.25
C ILE A 626 -26.96 37.06 10.81
N ALA A 627 -28.12 37.72 10.77
CA ALA A 627 -28.23 39.15 10.48
C ALA A 627 -27.48 40.00 11.51
N ASP A 628 -27.70 39.73 12.81
CA ASP A 628 -27.04 40.43 13.91
C ASP A 628 -25.51 40.25 13.86
N TYR A 629 -25.03 39.03 13.56
CA TYR A 629 -23.60 38.77 13.43
C TYR A 629 -22.99 39.45 12.20
N LEU A 630 -23.64 39.40 11.03
CA LEU A 630 -23.15 40.09 9.85
C LEU A 630 -23.11 41.61 10.06
N LYS A 631 -24.11 42.17 10.73
CA LYS A 631 -24.14 43.59 11.13
C LYS A 631 -22.97 43.94 12.05
N ALA A 632 -22.63 43.08 13.00
CA ALA A 632 -21.46 43.24 13.84
C ALA A 632 -20.15 43.18 13.02
N VAL A 633 -20.02 42.24 12.06
CA VAL A 633 -18.85 42.16 11.16
C VAL A 633 -18.68 43.42 10.33
N LEU A 634 -19.77 44.05 9.89
CA LEU A 634 -19.73 45.28 9.10
C LEU A 634 -19.50 46.53 9.94
N GLY A 635 -20.03 46.60 11.16
CA GLY A 635 -19.96 47.76 12.05
C GLY A 635 -18.74 47.80 12.99
N TYR A 636 -17.84 46.83 12.90
CA TYR A 636 -16.63 46.77 13.73
C TYR A 636 -15.53 47.67 13.16
N ASP A 637 -15.41 48.90 13.64
CA ASP A 637 -14.27 49.79 13.34
C ASP A 637 -13.13 49.52 14.35
N LEU A 638 -11.88 49.55 13.88
CA LEU A 638 -10.67 49.30 14.68
C LEU A 638 -10.22 50.54 15.46
#